data_AF-A0A4Y9Y027-F1
#
_entry.id   AF-A0A4Y9Y027-F1
#
_cell.length_a   1.000
_cell.length_b   1.000
_cell.length_c   1.000
_cell.angle_alpha   90.00
_cell.angle_beta   90.00
_cell.angle_gamma   90.00
#
_symmetry.space_group_name_H-M   'P 1'
#
loop_
_entity.id
_entity.type
_entity.pdbx_description
1 polymer ?
#
loop_
_entity_poly.entity_id
_entity_poly.type
_entity_poly.pdbx_seq_one_letter_code
_entity_poly.pdbx_strand_id
1 'polypeptide(L)'
;MQISTTIVLAVRVTVALLTRTFFQPDEYFQSLEVAHHLVFGYGNLTWEWLTAQPIRSIIYPALNVPVYWALGLGGLDATKLLIWAPKVLHGILAAGTDVYVDELAPLPVTHIVLPRTLAVTFALQLLGNHPNHRRTQPLSLGYNHSTQEAIRPTNAVIWVYMSGLLLWRLRRQPRHLASLLLNVAVVGLLVTLAVFLLDSAYYGSPTCTPLNFLRTNLSSVSLFYGISQWHYYFSQAIPILCTSALPFVLHGAWLAMWSPNPALKVLLGLIGWTIGVYSLAGHKEWRFIHPLLPLMHILAAKSLVDVTPRSSGRPAAVSIRKSHRALLLTTLPLAVYVVLFHSRSQIEVVHYLGDLPSEELHSVGFLMPCHSTPWQAYLHRPDLASPGRLWALGCEPPITGQNLTSYRDQTDIFYESPANYLRTRFPGSVDPAFPASPMPSTPPGATLPDHGDWKHEWPEYLVMFGALLHDGEQQSVHRQYYTRLELYRRATAVSASLPSILPGAMSSSGPQPSLPVELWLHIFRLSTLSPLTTRLYVVSYSPFQTIPLEAEDESVTKKTKSALVQVCKQWRAWALDLLFEDVWIECPEKMSSLLGDGSGCGRWVRRASLPYMSSATVSPRPLEANKMLEQCPHLEVLVRKGPTRRDVDTRFEFAAECPAMPSLKRVDWWHVNEAARSGGINLLGDVLQKAPNVQYLSLGGYVRFSSLSVNGTAITLSSLTTLRFLRLNAALVRQTCGWSMPALQHIIIDTVEDVAVLSMFWESFGEQIRTIELGHYLSYFVHDWLSFILRGCPHITELNYYIHFTAIPTFDDEKDTFPLLTTVGLHAQPNMMISPESSGYWGRMQSHFAMMCCPCFPAVKKVLLYGDWSGISSDIRYPFLVQPLLDRRITIERVET
;
A
#
# COMPACT_ATOMS: atom_id res chain seq x y z
N MET A 1 -21.42 20.58 35.06
CA MET A 1 -20.36 20.58 34.02
C MET A 1 -20.63 21.71 33.04
N GLN A 2 -19.62 22.49 32.66
CA GLN A 2 -19.77 23.45 31.57
C GLN A 2 -20.08 22.68 30.28
N ILE A 3 -20.89 23.27 29.38
CA ILE A 3 -21.27 22.64 28.10
C ILE A 3 -20.04 22.16 27.31
N SER A 4 -18.92 22.91 27.39
CA SER A 4 -17.62 22.57 26.79
C SER A 4 -17.09 21.20 27.25
N THR A 5 -17.06 20.94 28.56
CA THR A 5 -16.57 19.67 29.13
C THR A 5 -17.36 18.46 28.62
N THR A 6 -18.68 18.61 28.53
CA THR A 6 -19.57 17.53 28.06
C THR A 6 -19.32 17.23 26.58
N ILE A 7 -19.12 18.26 25.76
CA ILE A 7 -18.82 18.10 24.33
C ILE A 7 -17.46 17.41 24.14
N VAL A 8 -16.41 17.87 24.83
CA VAL A 8 -15.06 17.28 24.73
C VAL A 8 -15.07 15.81 25.14
N LEU A 9 -15.75 15.48 26.24
CA LEU A 9 -15.92 14.11 26.71
C LEU A 9 -16.64 13.25 25.67
N ALA A 10 -17.78 13.71 25.17
CA ALA A 10 -18.55 13.00 24.17
C ALA A 10 -17.73 12.76 22.89
N VAL A 11 -17.00 13.77 22.41
CA VAL A 11 -16.15 13.66 21.22
C VAL A 11 -15.04 12.64 21.43
N ARG A 12 -14.28 12.71 22.53
CA ARG A 12 -13.15 11.80 22.76
C ARG A 12 -13.57 10.35 22.97
N VAL A 13 -14.64 10.12 23.72
CA VAL A 13 -15.19 8.77 23.90
C VAL A 13 -15.75 8.23 22.58
N THR A 14 -16.46 9.07 21.80
CA THR A 14 -16.97 8.67 20.48
C THR A 14 -15.82 8.31 19.54
N VAL A 15 -14.76 9.12 19.47
CA VAL A 15 -13.57 8.81 18.67
C VAL A 15 -12.95 7.49 19.11
N ALA A 16 -12.72 7.29 20.42
CA ALA A 16 -12.13 6.06 20.95
C ALA A 16 -12.95 4.81 20.58
N LEU A 17 -14.29 4.89 20.68
CA LEU A 17 -15.19 3.79 20.33
C LEU A 17 -15.28 3.55 18.81
N LEU A 18 -15.25 4.62 18.00
CA LEU A 18 -15.29 4.52 16.54
C LEU A 18 -13.96 4.06 15.93
N THR A 19 -12.84 4.15 16.64
CA THR A 19 -11.54 3.65 16.16
C THR A 19 -11.60 2.15 15.88
N ARG A 20 -11.42 1.79 14.60
CA ARG A 20 -11.39 0.41 14.07
C ARG A 20 -10.01 0.00 13.57
N THR A 21 -9.01 0.81 13.87
CA THR A 21 -7.66 0.72 13.33
C THR A 21 -6.66 0.91 14.47
N PHE A 22 -5.38 0.71 14.18
CA PHE A 22 -4.29 1.14 15.05
C PHE A 22 -3.27 1.93 14.24
N PHE A 23 -2.46 2.71 14.94
CA PHE A 23 -1.27 3.33 14.37
C PHE A 23 0.00 2.59 14.76
N GLN A 24 0.09 2.15 16.01
CA GLN A 24 1.24 1.48 16.61
C GLN A 24 0.76 0.28 17.43
N PRO A 25 0.83 -0.93 16.87
CA PRO A 25 0.23 -2.10 17.47
C PRO A 25 1.07 -2.68 18.62
N ASP A 26 2.34 -2.27 18.76
CA ASP A 26 3.18 -2.52 19.93
C ASP A 26 2.54 -2.01 21.24
N GLU A 27 1.73 -0.94 21.17
CA GLU A 27 1.06 -0.36 22.34
C GLU A 27 0.09 -1.35 23.02
N TYR A 28 -0.46 -2.33 22.30
CA TYR A 28 -1.26 -3.41 22.91
C TYR A 28 -0.40 -4.20 23.91
N PHE A 29 0.81 -4.56 23.50
CA PHE A 29 1.78 -5.36 24.27
C PHE A 29 2.49 -4.56 25.37
N GLN A 30 2.37 -3.23 25.36
CA GLN A 30 2.86 -2.35 26.43
C GLN A 30 1.76 -1.93 27.41
N SER A 31 0.50 -2.29 27.17
CA SER A 31 -0.64 -1.84 27.99
C SER A 31 -1.75 -2.88 28.16
N LEU A 32 -2.65 -3.00 27.20
CA LEU A 32 -3.88 -3.80 27.31
C LEU A 32 -3.58 -5.30 27.49
N GLU A 33 -2.58 -5.82 26.79
CA GLU A 33 -2.18 -7.23 26.87
C GLU A 33 -1.58 -7.57 28.23
N VAL A 34 -0.77 -6.67 28.79
CA VAL A 34 -0.14 -6.85 30.11
C VAL A 34 -1.20 -6.84 31.21
N ALA A 35 -2.16 -5.92 31.14
CA ALA A 35 -3.27 -5.86 32.08
C ALA A 35 -4.20 -7.07 31.95
N HIS A 36 -4.46 -7.53 30.72
CA HIS A 36 -5.20 -8.76 30.45
C HIS A 36 -4.48 -9.97 31.07
N HIS A 37 -3.18 -10.12 30.81
CA HIS A 37 -2.35 -11.19 31.37
C HIS A 37 -2.35 -11.20 32.90
N LEU A 38 -2.27 -10.03 33.54
CA LEU A 38 -2.33 -9.93 35.00
C LEU A 38 -3.67 -10.38 35.59
N VAL A 39 -4.80 -10.11 34.90
CA VAL A 39 -6.14 -10.45 35.40
C VAL A 39 -6.54 -11.88 35.08
N PHE A 40 -6.31 -12.34 33.85
CA PHE A 40 -6.78 -13.63 33.36
C PHE A 40 -5.72 -14.73 33.40
N GLY A 41 -4.45 -14.38 33.61
CA GLY A 41 -3.35 -15.34 33.75
C GLY A 41 -2.79 -15.89 32.43
N TYR A 42 -3.23 -15.35 31.29
CA TYR A 42 -2.72 -15.71 29.96
C TYR A 42 -2.65 -14.51 29.00
N GLY A 43 -1.85 -14.64 27.96
CA GLY A 43 -1.51 -13.57 27.02
C GLY A 43 -0.03 -13.61 26.67
N ASN A 44 0.44 -12.60 25.93
CA ASN A 44 1.84 -12.50 25.54
C ASN A 44 2.54 -11.30 26.19
N LEU A 45 3.70 -11.53 26.80
CA LEU A 45 4.57 -10.48 27.34
C LEU A 45 5.85 -10.41 26.50
N THR A 46 6.27 -9.19 26.17
CA THR A 46 7.50 -8.95 25.38
C THR A 46 8.76 -9.00 26.25
N TRP A 47 9.95 -8.95 25.62
CA TRP A 47 11.22 -8.90 26.34
C TRP A 47 11.29 -7.80 27.38
N GLU A 48 10.68 -6.64 27.14
CA GLU A 48 10.76 -5.53 28.09
C GLU A 48 10.18 -5.88 29.47
N TRP A 49 9.26 -6.85 29.51
CA TRP A 49 8.67 -7.39 30.73
C TRP A 49 9.40 -8.63 31.24
N LEU A 50 9.96 -9.46 30.35
CA LEU A 50 10.48 -10.80 30.69
C LEU A 50 11.99 -10.88 30.91
N THR A 51 12.75 -9.85 30.53
CA THR A 51 14.21 -9.85 30.77
C THR A 51 14.57 -9.94 32.26
N ALA A 52 15.80 -10.38 32.55
CA ALA A 52 16.31 -10.43 33.92
C ALA A 52 16.30 -9.07 34.65
N GLN A 53 16.31 -7.95 33.89
CA GLN A 53 16.14 -6.61 34.43
C GLN A 53 15.02 -5.89 33.65
N PRO A 54 13.74 -6.12 34.02
CA PRO A 54 12.61 -5.55 33.31
C PRO A 54 12.68 -4.03 33.26
N ILE A 55 12.24 -3.45 32.13
CA ILE A 55 12.38 -2.01 31.85
C ILE A 55 11.04 -1.26 31.81
N ARG A 56 9.92 -1.93 32.04
CA ARG A 56 8.57 -1.32 32.01
C ARG A 56 7.94 -1.39 33.39
N SER A 57 7.30 -0.30 33.80
CA SER A 57 6.52 -0.27 35.04
C SER A 57 5.09 -0.74 34.79
N ILE A 58 4.53 -1.47 35.76
CA ILE A 58 3.13 -1.94 35.72
C ILE A 58 2.11 -0.79 35.88
N ILE A 59 2.55 0.39 36.33
CA ILE A 59 1.65 1.50 36.71
C ILE A 59 0.69 1.89 35.58
N TYR A 60 1.17 1.98 34.33
CA TYR A 60 0.32 2.37 33.21
C TYR A 60 -0.66 1.24 32.80
N PRO A 61 -0.22 -0.02 32.58
CA PRO A 61 -1.15 -1.13 32.36
C PRO A 61 -2.19 -1.29 33.48
N ALA A 62 -1.79 -1.08 34.74
CA ALA A 62 -2.64 -1.25 35.93
C ALA A 62 -3.92 -0.39 35.89
N LEU A 63 -3.95 0.69 35.10
CA LEU A 63 -5.18 1.47 34.87
C LEU A 63 -6.31 0.63 34.27
N ASN A 64 -6.00 -0.40 33.48
CA ASN A 64 -6.98 -1.27 32.84
C ASN A 64 -7.34 -2.49 33.70
N VAL A 65 -6.56 -2.79 34.76
CA VAL A 65 -6.77 -3.97 35.61
C VAL A 65 -8.14 -3.95 36.30
N PRO A 66 -8.60 -2.86 36.93
CA PRO A 66 -9.95 -2.83 37.52
C PRO A 66 -11.06 -3.05 36.49
N VAL A 67 -10.86 -2.61 35.24
CA VAL A 67 -11.83 -2.79 34.16
C VAL A 67 -11.94 -4.28 33.80
N TYR A 68 -10.81 -4.92 33.50
CA TYR A 68 -10.80 -6.35 33.18
C TYR A 68 -11.24 -7.22 34.35
N TRP A 69 -10.82 -6.88 35.57
CA TRP A 69 -11.22 -7.61 36.78
C TRP A 69 -12.74 -7.53 37.02
N ALA A 70 -13.34 -6.34 36.86
CA ALA A 70 -14.78 -6.18 36.96
C ALA A 70 -15.55 -6.95 35.86
N LEU A 71 -15.02 -6.98 34.63
CA LEU A 71 -15.61 -7.76 33.54
C LEU A 71 -15.51 -9.26 33.79
N GLY A 72 -14.37 -9.75 34.26
CA GLY A 72 -14.17 -11.16 34.60
C GLY A 72 -15.04 -11.60 35.78
N LEU A 73 -15.15 -10.78 36.83
CA LEU A 73 -16.06 -11.05 37.95
C LEU A 73 -17.54 -11.09 37.52
N GLY A 74 -17.90 -10.27 36.52
CA GLY A 74 -19.25 -10.22 35.98
C GLY A 74 -19.56 -11.25 34.89
N GLY A 75 -18.57 -12.03 34.43
CA GLY A 75 -18.70 -12.93 33.27
C GLY A 75 -18.99 -12.19 31.96
N LEU A 76 -18.57 -10.93 31.85
CA LEU A 76 -18.78 -10.06 30.68
C LEU A 76 -17.53 -9.91 29.81
N ASP A 77 -16.44 -10.55 30.20
CA ASP A 77 -15.14 -10.63 29.52
C ASP A 77 -15.21 -11.35 28.17
N ALA A 78 -16.15 -12.28 27.99
CA ALA A 78 -16.44 -12.91 26.69
C ALA A 78 -17.22 -12.01 25.70
N THR A 79 -17.53 -10.76 26.05
CA THR A 79 -18.31 -9.84 25.21
C THR A 79 -17.45 -8.72 24.61
N LYS A 80 -18.02 -7.94 23.67
CA LYS A 80 -17.36 -6.74 23.11
C LYS A 80 -16.98 -5.69 24.16
N LEU A 81 -17.51 -5.79 25.38
CA LEU A 81 -17.15 -4.92 26.50
C LEU A 81 -15.67 -5.05 26.88
N LEU A 82 -15.04 -6.21 26.67
CA LEU A 82 -13.60 -6.39 26.88
C LEU A 82 -12.78 -5.35 26.11
N ILE A 83 -13.21 -5.01 24.90
CA ILE A 83 -12.52 -4.05 24.03
C ILE A 83 -13.07 -2.64 24.24
N TRP A 84 -14.39 -2.48 24.41
CA TRP A 84 -15.01 -1.16 24.51
C TRP A 84 -14.76 -0.48 25.86
N ALA A 85 -14.71 -1.22 26.96
CA ALA A 85 -14.55 -0.61 28.29
C ALA A 85 -13.18 0.09 28.47
N PRO A 86 -12.04 -0.53 28.08
CA PRO A 86 -10.76 0.19 28.06
C PRO A 86 -10.80 1.40 27.12
N LYS A 87 -11.43 1.30 25.94
CA LYS A 87 -11.58 2.46 25.03
C LYS A 87 -12.32 3.62 25.66
N VAL A 88 -13.38 3.35 26.45
CA VAL A 88 -14.11 4.38 27.20
C VAL A 88 -13.21 5.01 28.26
N LEU A 89 -12.49 4.20 29.06
CA LEU A 89 -11.54 4.69 30.05
C LEU A 89 -10.50 5.63 29.42
N HIS A 90 -9.82 5.19 28.36
CA HIS A 90 -8.81 6.00 27.66
C HIS A 90 -9.42 7.24 26.99
N GLY A 91 -10.66 7.14 26.48
CA GLY A 91 -11.40 8.29 25.96
C GLY A 91 -11.70 9.35 27.03
N ILE A 92 -12.06 8.93 28.25
CA ILE A 92 -12.25 9.82 29.41
C ILE A 92 -10.93 10.48 29.82
N LEU A 93 -9.83 9.70 29.89
CA LEU A 93 -8.51 10.23 30.23
C LEU A 93 -8.02 11.26 29.19
N ALA A 94 -8.23 10.99 27.91
CA ALA A 94 -7.92 11.92 26.82
C ALA A 94 -8.78 13.19 26.87
N ALA A 95 -10.07 13.06 27.21
CA ALA A 95 -10.95 14.20 27.41
C ALA A 95 -10.49 15.09 28.56
N GLY A 96 -10.01 14.49 29.66
CA GLY A 96 -9.42 15.24 30.76
C GLY A 96 -8.28 16.14 30.29
N THR A 97 -7.37 15.60 29.47
CA THR A 97 -6.26 16.37 28.89
C THR A 97 -6.73 17.61 28.14
N ASP A 98 -7.73 17.46 27.26
CA ASP A 98 -8.27 18.57 26.47
C ASP A 98 -8.96 19.65 27.33
N VAL A 99 -9.79 19.23 28.30
CA VAL A 99 -10.50 20.15 29.20
C VAL A 99 -9.51 21.03 29.95
N TYR A 100 -8.41 20.45 30.41
CA TYR A 100 -7.41 21.22 31.12
C TYR A 100 -6.56 22.12 30.22
N VAL A 101 -6.33 21.73 28.96
CA VAL A 101 -5.72 22.62 27.96
C VAL A 101 -6.61 23.84 27.70
N ASP A 102 -7.93 23.66 27.64
CA ASP A 102 -8.90 24.75 27.53
C ASP A 102 -8.86 25.68 28.76
N GLU A 103 -8.83 25.12 29.98
CA GLU A 103 -8.69 25.92 31.21
C GLU A 103 -7.36 26.67 31.32
N LEU A 104 -6.31 26.21 30.64
CA LEU A 104 -4.99 26.86 30.58
C LEU A 104 -4.96 28.04 29.62
N ALA A 105 -5.74 28.01 28.53
CA ALA A 105 -5.71 29.02 27.47
C ALA A 105 -6.03 30.47 27.91
N PRO A 106 -6.96 30.76 28.84
CA PRO A 106 -7.33 32.13 29.22
C PRO A 106 -6.49 32.75 30.35
N LEU A 107 -5.58 32.00 31.00
CA LEU A 107 -4.83 32.51 32.16
C LEU A 107 -3.61 33.36 31.76
N PRO A 108 -3.27 34.44 32.51
CA PRO A 108 -1.98 35.11 32.36
C PRO A 108 -0.86 34.11 32.57
N VAL A 109 0.03 34.01 31.59
CA VAL A 109 1.00 32.91 31.47
C VAL A 109 2.03 32.88 32.62
N THR A 110 2.09 33.91 33.46
CA THR A 110 2.82 33.89 34.75
C THR A 110 2.26 32.88 35.76
N HIS A 111 0.99 32.49 35.66
CA HIS A 111 0.36 31.40 36.44
C HIS A 111 0.33 30.05 35.69
N ILE A 112 0.63 30.05 34.39
CA ILE A 112 0.67 28.85 33.53
C ILE A 112 1.96 28.04 33.73
N VAL A 113 3.02 28.68 34.25
CA VAL A 113 4.38 28.11 34.20
C VAL A 113 4.68 27.10 35.31
N LEU A 114 3.80 26.83 36.29
CA LEU A 114 4.17 25.90 37.38
C LEU A 114 3.07 24.92 37.88
N PRO A 115 1.77 25.26 38.06
CA PRO A 115 0.85 24.32 38.71
C PRO A 115 -0.16 23.61 37.79
N ARG A 116 -0.18 23.85 36.47
CA ARG A 116 -1.24 23.29 35.58
C ARG A 116 -0.77 22.70 34.25
N THR A 117 0.52 22.77 33.93
CA THR A 117 1.17 21.74 33.07
C THR A 117 1.00 20.32 33.66
N LEU A 118 0.59 20.25 34.93
CA LEU A 118 0.16 19.10 35.72
C LEU A 118 -1.16 18.46 35.26
N ALA A 119 -1.86 19.08 34.34
CA ALA A 119 -3.22 18.67 34.01
C ALA A 119 -3.28 17.54 32.96
N VAL A 120 -2.17 17.29 32.28
CA VAL A 120 -1.90 16.02 31.58
C VAL A 120 -1.59 14.89 32.59
N THR A 121 -1.34 15.24 33.86
CA THR A 121 -0.97 14.33 34.96
C THR A 121 -2.12 14.05 35.94
N PHE A 122 -3.22 14.79 35.88
CA PHE A 122 -4.38 14.70 36.79
C PHE A 122 -5.26 13.46 36.55
N ALA A 123 -4.93 12.59 35.59
CA ALA A 123 -5.55 11.26 35.49
C ALA A 123 -5.42 10.44 36.79
N LEU A 124 -4.40 10.71 37.62
CA LEU A 124 -4.19 10.07 38.93
C LEU A 124 -4.81 10.82 40.12
N GLN A 125 -5.42 12.00 39.93
CA GLN A 125 -6.10 12.72 41.01
C GLN A 125 -7.59 12.39 41.14
N LEU A 126 -8.04 11.31 40.47
CA LEU A 126 -9.39 10.72 40.59
C LEU A 126 -9.73 10.15 41.98
N LEU A 127 -8.93 10.39 43.03
CA LEU A 127 -9.26 9.99 44.42
C LEU A 127 -9.17 11.12 45.46
N GLY A 128 -9.03 12.40 45.08
CA GLY A 128 -8.82 13.47 46.06
C GLY A 128 -9.61 14.76 45.80
N ASN A 129 -10.88 14.78 46.20
CA ASN A 129 -11.69 16.00 46.30
C ASN A 129 -11.06 17.05 47.25
N HIS A 130 -10.86 18.30 46.80
CA HIS A 130 -11.55 19.49 47.35
C HIS A 130 -11.06 20.82 46.69
N PRO A 131 -11.95 21.80 46.44
CA PRO A 131 -11.58 23.12 45.96
C PRO A 131 -11.36 24.04 47.16
N ASN A 132 -10.10 24.25 47.55
CA ASN A 132 -9.61 25.45 48.24
C ASN A 132 -8.17 25.24 48.71
N HIS A 133 -7.16 25.82 48.04
CA HIS A 133 -6.03 26.42 48.77
C HIS A 133 -5.05 27.21 47.90
N ARG A 134 -4.99 28.52 48.16
CA ARG A 134 -3.92 29.45 47.73
C ARG A 134 -2.59 29.27 48.50
N ARG A 135 -2.30 28.09 49.08
CA ARG A 135 -1.15 27.90 50.01
C ARG A 135 -0.24 26.69 49.76
N THR A 136 -0.49 25.84 48.75
CA THR A 136 0.22 24.55 48.58
C THR A 136 0.96 24.39 47.24
N GLN A 137 1.66 25.44 46.76
CA GLN A 137 2.38 25.39 45.48
C GLN A 137 3.65 24.51 45.42
N PRO A 138 4.48 24.36 46.47
CA PRO A 138 5.75 23.61 46.33
C PRO A 138 5.59 22.09 46.51
N LEU A 139 4.56 21.62 47.25
CA LEU A 139 4.22 20.20 47.42
C LEU A 139 3.67 19.56 46.13
N SER A 140 2.82 20.29 45.40
CA SER A 140 2.31 19.83 44.10
C SER A 140 3.40 19.75 43.02
N LEU A 141 4.51 20.49 43.17
CA LEU A 141 5.60 20.48 42.19
C LEU A 141 6.48 19.23 42.30
N GLY A 142 6.87 18.88 43.53
CA GLY A 142 7.65 17.66 43.79
C GLY A 142 6.87 16.41 43.37
N TYR A 143 5.56 16.37 43.66
CA TYR A 143 4.68 15.25 43.28
C TYR A 143 4.66 14.93 41.81
N ASN A 144 4.52 15.95 40.97
CA ASN A 144 4.34 15.71 39.54
C ASN A 144 5.65 15.54 38.76
N HIS A 145 6.76 16.08 39.25
CA HIS A 145 8.09 15.80 38.70
C HIS A 145 8.39 14.30 38.81
N SER A 146 8.16 13.74 40.00
CA SER A 146 8.56 12.39 40.35
C SER A 146 7.65 11.31 39.76
N THR A 147 6.33 11.55 39.67
CA THR A 147 5.38 10.57 39.08
C THR A 147 5.52 10.44 37.57
N GLN A 148 5.85 11.52 36.86
CA GLN A 148 6.01 11.47 35.41
C GLN A 148 7.31 10.83 34.97
N GLU A 149 8.43 11.12 35.64
CA GLU A 149 9.72 10.51 35.36
C GLU A 149 9.71 9.00 35.64
N ALA A 150 8.94 8.57 36.63
CA ALA A 150 8.79 7.16 36.95
C ALA A 150 7.93 6.39 35.93
N ILE A 151 6.92 7.02 35.32
CA ILE A 151 6.03 6.39 34.32
C ILE A 151 6.64 6.49 32.91
N ARG A 152 7.31 7.60 32.58
CA ARG A 152 8.02 7.82 31.31
C ARG A 152 9.33 8.57 31.56
N PRO A 153 10.47 7.85 31.69
CA PRO A 153 11.78 8.46 31.94
C PRO A 153 12.21 9.47 30.86
N THR A 154 11.68 9.34 29.64
CA THR A 154 11.93 10.29 28.56
C THR A 154 11.46 11.71 28.89
N ASN A 155 10.41 11.89 29.71
CA ASN A 155 9.92 13.22 30.11
C ASN A 155 10.92 14.02 30.97
N ALA A 156 11.97 13.38 31.49
CA ALA A 156 13.04 14.07 32.23
C ALA A 156 13.63 15.24 31.42
N VAL A 157 13.70 15.13 30.08
CA VAL A 157 14.19 16.21 29.21
C VAL A 157 13.38 17.50 29.38
N ILE A 158 12.05 17.39 29.47
CA ILE A 158 11.14 18.53 29.68
C ILE A 158 11.35 19.12 31.08
N TRP A 159 11.44 18.26 32.09
CA TRP A 159 11.58 18.67 33.48
C TRP A 159 12.93 19.30 33.80
N VAL A 160 14.02 18.84 33.20
CA VAL A 160 15.35 19.47 33.36
C VAL A 160 15.31 20.95 32.97
N TYR A 161 14.64 21.29 31.86
CA TYR A 161 14.50 22.69 31.45
C TYR A 161 13.65 23.51 32.43
N MET A 162 12.49 22.98 32.82
CA MET A 162 11.54 23.66 33.69
C MET A 162 12.09 23.84 35.11
N SER A 163 12.69 22.78 35.67
CA SER A 163 13.36 22.79 36.96
C SER A 163 14.58 23.72 36.93
N GLY A 164 15.41 23.67 35.89
CA GLY A 164 16.55 24.58 35.75
C GLY A 164 16.14 26.06 35.74
N LEU A 165 15.09 26.41 35.00
CA LEU A 165 14.54 27.76 34.97
C LEU A 165 13.98 28.19 36.33
N LEU A 166 13.28 27.28 37.03
CA LEU A 166 12.73 27.55 38.36
C LEU A 166 13.84 27.76 39.39
N LEU A 167 14.85 26.89 39.41
CA LEU A 167 16.02 27.01 40.29
C LEU A 167 16.75 28.33 40.03
N TRP A 168 16.95 28.71 38.76
CA TRP A 168 17.56 30.00 38.41
C TRP A 168 16.75 31.21 38.91
N ARG A 169 15.42 31.15 38.86
CA ARG A 169 14.55 32.22 39.39
C ARG A 169 14.60 32.29 40.91
N LEU A 170 14.62 31.14 41.59
CA LEU A 170 14.62 31.03 43.05
C LEU A 170 16.01 31.14 43.69
N ARG A 171 17.10 31.22 42.92
CA ARG A 171 18.48 31.31 43.43
C ARG A 171 18.73 32.45 44.42
N ARG A 172 17.96 33.53 44.34
CA ARG A 172 18.03 34.69 45.26
C ARG A 172 17.09 34.57 46.46
N GLN A 173 16.34 33.47 46.58
CA GLN A 173 15.34 33.21 47.62
C GLN A 173 15.64 31.86 48.31
N PRO A 174 16.66 31.79 49.19
CA PRO A 174 17.19 30.52 49.70
C PRO A 174 16.15 29.70 50.49
N ARG A 175 15.22 30.35 51.20
CA ARG A 175 14.14 29.65 51.92
C ARG A 175 13.16 28.92 50.99
N HIS A 176 12.74 29.58 49.91
CA HIS A 176 11.86 28.97 48.91
C HIS A 176 12.60 27.89 48.11
N LEU A 177 13.87 28.13 47.80
CA LEU A 177 14.73 27.14 47.13
C LEU A 177 14.91 25.89 47.99
N ALA A 178 15.23 26.03 49.27
CA ALA A 178 15.35 24.90 50.20
C ALA A 178 14.03 24.14 50.35
N SER A 179 12.90 24.85 50.46
CA SER A 179 11.58 24.22 50.51
C SER A 179 11.26 23.45 49.23
N LEU A 180 11.57 24.01 48.05
CA LEU A 180 11.39 23.33 46.77
C LEU A 180 12.25 22.07 46.69
N LEU A 181 13.55 22.16 46.98
CA LEU A 181 14.48 21.04 46.94
C LEU A 181 14.07 19.93 47.91
N LEU A 182 13.65 20.29 49.12
CA LEU A 182 13.14 19.33 50.10
C LEU A 182 11.88 18.64 49.59
N ASN A 183 10.93 19.38 49.00
CA ASN A 183 9.71 18.80 48.45
C ASN A 183 10.00 17.88 47.26
N VAL A 184 10.88 18.28 46.34
CA VAL A 184 11.32 17.42 45.23
C VAL A 184 12.02 16.17 45.74
N ALA A 185 12.88 16.28 46.76
CA ALA A 185 13.57 15.14 47.34
C ALA A 185 12.61 14.18 48.06
N VAL A 186 11.74 14.69 48.94
CA VAL A 186 10.77 13.88 49.70
C VAL A 186 9.81 13.20 48.75
N VAL A 187 9.23 13.94 47.80
CA VAL A 187 8.24 13.35 46.92
C VAL A 187 8.89 12.47 45.85
N GLY A 188 10.08 12.83 45.37
CA GLY A 188 10.95 11.98 44.55
C GLY A 188 11.21 10.64 45.17
N LEU A 189 11.60 10.65 46.45
CA LEU A 189 11.82 9.44 47.21
C LEU A 189 10.53 8.61 47.36
N LEU A 190 9.43 9.24 47.77
CA LEU A 190 8.15 8.55 47.97
C LEU A 190 7.63 7.91 46.69
N VAL A 191 7.70 8.60 45.56
CA VAL A 191 7.23 8.08 44.28
C VAL A 191 8.16 7.00 43.75
N THR A 192 9.47 7.20 43.82
CA THR A 192 10.45 6.17 43.41
C THR A 192 10.29 4.92 44.26
N LEU A 193 10.06 5.09 45.57
CA LEU A 193 9.78 3.98 46.48
C LEU A 193 8.45 3.31 46.12
N ALA A 194 7.39 4.07 45.85
CA ALA A 194 6.10 3.50 45.45
C ALA A 194 6.23 2.69 44.15
N VAL A 195 6.90 3.22 43.13
CA VAL A 195 7.15 2.52 41.86
C VAL A 195 8.00 1.28 42.08
N PHE A 196 9.09 1.40 42.84
CA PHE A 196 9.92 0.27 43.22
C PHE A 196 9.12 -0.82 43.92
N LEU A 197 8.27 -0.48 44.89
CA LEU A 197 7.44 -1.45 45.61
C LEU A 197 6.38 -2.09 44.70
N LEU A 198 5.71 -1.29 43.86
CA LEU A 198 4.68 -1.78 42.93
C LEU A 198 5.26 -2.71 41.88
N ASP A 199 6.36 -2.29 41.24
CA ASP A 199 7.03 -3.09 40.23
C ASP A 199 7.66 -4.33 40.87
N SER A 200 8.26 -4.22 42.06
CA SER A 200 8.80 -5.39 42.77
C SER A 200 7.72 -6.38 43.17
N ALA A 201 6.52 -5.89 43.54
CA ALA A 201 5.38 -6.74 43.83
C ALA A 201 4.87 -7.45 42.58
N TYR A 202 4.80 -6.75 41.44
CA TYR A 202 4.37 -7.32 40.17
C TYR A 202 5.36 -8.38 39.64
N TYR A 203 6.67 -8.07 39.66
CA TYR A 203 7.72 -8.96 39.17
C TYR A 203 8.16 -10.04 40.19
N GLY A 204 7.68 -9.97 41.44
CA GLY A 204 8.06 -10.90 42.51
C GLY A 204 9.53 -10.79 42.95
N SER A 205 10.27 -9.76 42.50
CA SER A 205 11.69 -9.56 42.81
C SER A 205 12.02 -8.06 42.89
N PRO A 206 13.05 -7.65 43.67
CA PRO A 206 13.43 -6.24 43.79
C PRO A 206 13.76 -5.60 42.43
N THR A 207 12.85 -4.75 41.93
CA THR A 207 12.91 -4.22 40.57
C THR A 207 12.77 -2.70 40.56
N CYS A 208 13.73 -2.01 39.95
CA CYS A 208 13.69 -0.56 39.74
C CYS A 208 13.62 -0.26 38.24
N THR A 209 12.41 -0.23 37.69
CA THR A 209 12.18 -0.11 36.24
C THR A 209 12.70 1.20 35.64
N PRO A 210 12.64 2.38 36.29
CA PRO A 210 13.19 3.60 35.69
C PRO A 210 14.71 3.54 35.51
N LEU A 211 15.41 2.91 36.47
CA LEU A 211 16.87 2.72 36.39
C LEU A 211 17.24 1.70 35.31
N ASN A 212 16.53 0.59 35.25
CA ASN A 212 16.73 -0.42 34.21
C ASN A 212 16.46 0.16 32.82
N PHE A 213 15.38 0.93 32.66
CA PHE A 213 15.06 1.64 31.43
C PHE A 213 16.19 2.57 30.99
N LEU A 214 16.72 3.39 31.90
CA LEU A 214 17.84 4.28 31.58
C LEU A 214 19.09 3.50 31.17
N ARG A 215 19.45 2.44 31.90
CA ARG A 215 20.60 1.59 31.56
C ARG A 215 20.47 0.97 30.17
N THR A 216 19.29 0.41 29.85
CA THR A 216 19.04 -0.24 28.56
C THR A 216 18.98 0.77 27.41
N ASN A 217 18.37 1.93 27.60
CA ASN A 217 18.28 2.94 26.54
C ASN A 217 19.59 3.70 26.29
N LEU A 218 20.48 3.77 27.30
CA LEU A 218 21.86 4.25 27.12
C LEU A 218 22.78 3.22 26.46
N SER A 219 22.32 1.97 26.34
CA SER A 219 23.02 0.94 25.58
C SER A 219 22.71 1.05 24.08
N SER A 220 23.42 0.28 23.27
CA SER A 220 23.25 0.26 21.83
C SER A 220 21.91 -0.36 21.37
N VAL A 221 21.14 -0.98 22.27
CA VAL A 221 19.84 -1.61 21.95
C VAL A 221 18.87 -0.64 21.27
N SER A 222 18.87 0.64 21.64
CA SER A 222 17.99 1.62 21.00
C SER A 222 18.26 1.82 19.50
N LEU A 223 19.49 1.56 19.04
CA LEU A 223 19.89 1.68 17.63
C LEU A 223 19.35 0.54 16.76
N PHE A 224 18.95 -0.59 17.37
CA PHE A 224 18.30 -1.72 16.69
C PHE A 224 17.01 -1.28 15.98
N TYR A 225 16.24 -0.38 16.59
CA TYR A 225 15.00 0.17 16.03
C TYR A 225 15.24 1.26 14.96
N GLY A 226 16.46 1.38 14.45
CA GLY A 226 16.84 2.29 13.37
C GLY A 226 17.40 3.64 13.82
N ILE A 227 18.14 4.27 12.91
CA ILE A 227 18.81 5.56 13.11
C ILE A 227 18.19 6.61 12.20
N SER A 228 17.89 7.79 12.76
CA SER A 228 17.33 8.92 12.02
C SER A 228 18.26 10.12 11.99
N GLN A 229 18.24 10.87 10.88
CA GLN A 229 19.03 12.10 10.73
C GLN A 229 18.72 13.13 11.83
N TRP A 230 19.68 14.01 12.13
CA TRP A 230 19.55 15.01 13.20
C TRP A 230 18.35 15.96 13.00
N HIS A 231 17.97 16.23 11.75
CA HIS A 231 16.87 17.11 11.37
C HIS A 231 15.48 16.45 11.38
N TYR A 232 15.37 15.15 11.69
CA TYR A 232 14.11 14.37 11.65
C TYR A 232 12.94 15.10 12.33
N TYR A 233 13.15 15.65 13.53
CA TYR A 233 12.08 16.33 14.26
C TYR A 233 11.57 17.58 13.54
N PHE A 234 12.47 18.36 12.94
CA PHE A 234 12.12 19.57 12.20
C PHE A 234 11.47 19.25 10.85
N SER A 235 12.04 18.31 10.10
CA SER A 235 11.60 18.01 8.73
C SER A 235 10.38 17.08 8.65
N GLN A 236 10.15 16.26 9.68
CA GLN A 236 9.11 15.20 9.65
C GLN A 236 8.20 15.25 10.86
N ALA A 237 8.73 15.14 12.09
CA ALA A 237 7.89 14.96 13.27
C ALA A 237 6.97 16.17 13.56
N ILE A 238 7.47 17.39 13.48
CA ILE A 238 6.66 18.61 13.68
C ILE A 238 5.57 18.74 12.60
N PRO A 239 5.87 18.57 11.29
CA PRO A 239 4.84 18.50 10.26
C PRO A 239 3.77 17.43 10.52
N ILE A 240 4.17 16.22 10.94
CA ILE A 240 3.25 15.11 11.27
C ILE A 240 2.34 15.49 12.45
N LEU A 241 2.93 16.03 13.52
CA LEU A 241 2.20 16.40 14.74
C LEU A 241 1.24 17.57 14.52
N CYS A 242 1.68 18.61 13.81
CA CYS A 242 0.92 19.84 13.66
C CYS A 242 -0.06 19.79 12.47
N THR A 243 0.14 18.91 11.49
CA THR A 243 -0.72 18.74 10.31
C THR A 243 -1.10 20.09 9.68
N SER A 244 -2.39 20.35 9.43
CA SER A 244 -2.89 21.62 8.88
C SER A 244 -2.74 22.82 9.84
N ALA A 245 -2.45 22.58 11.12
CA ALA A 245 -2.17 23.64 12.09
C ALA A 245 -0.73 24.17 11.99
N LEU A 246 0.17 23.50 11.27
CA LEU A 246 1.59 23.84 11.17
C LEU A 246 1.85 25.33 10.83
N PRO A 247 1.19 25.95 9.83
CA PRO A 247 1.45 27.37 9.51
C PRO A 247 1.13 28.29 10.69
N PHE A 248 0.09 27.96 11.46
CA PHE A 248 -0.29 28.74 12.64
C PHE A 248 0.67 28.52 13.80
N VAL A 249 1.18 27.29 13.99
CA VAL A 249 2.23 27.01 14.99
C VAL A 249 3.49 27.81 14.68
N LEU A 250 3.96 27.80 13.44
CA LEU A 250 5.17 28.52 13.02
C LEU A 250 5.00 30.04 13.15
N HIS A 251 3.87 30.58 12.68
CA HIS A 251 3.58 32.01 12.86
C HIS A 251 3.42 32.37 14.34
N GLY A 252 2.81 31.50 15.15
CA GLY A 252 2.68 31.67 16.59
C GLY A 252 4.03 31.68 17.31
N ALA A 253 4.94 30.78 16.92
CA ALA A 253 6.31 30.74 17.39
C ALA A 253 7.06 32.03 17.04
N TRP A 254 6.90 32.51 15.80
CA TRP A 254 7.43 33.81 15.36
C TRP A 254 6.92 34.95 16.24
N LEU A 255 5.61 35.07 16.44
CA LEU A 255 5.04 36.08 17.33
C LEU A 255 5.49 35.93 18.79
N ALA A 256 5.73 34.70 19.27
CA ALA A 256 6.22 34.43 20.61
C ALA A 256 7.67 34.89 20.82
N MET A 257 8.56 34.76 19.81
CA MET A 257 9.95 35.24 19.88
C MET A 257 10.04 36.73 20.19
N TRP A 258 9.17 37.51 19.54
CA TRP A 258 9.14 38.97 19.63
C TRP A 258 8.15 39.49 20.69
N SER A 259 7.41 38.60 21.36
CA SER A 259 6.45 39.00 22.38
C SER A 259 7.15 39.55 23.62
N PRO A 260 6.63 40.61 24.26
CA PRO A 260 7.10 41.01 25.59
C PRO A 260 6.70 40.00 26.68
N ASN A 261 5.80 39.05 26.38
CA ASN A 261 5.33 38.07 27.36
C ASN A 261 6.43 37.04 27.68
N PRO A 262 6.99 37.05 28.90
CA PRO A 262 8.12 36.20 29.26
C PRO A 262 7.79 34.71 29.20
N ALA A 263 6.54 34.33 29.35
CA ALA A 263 6.18 32.93 29.44
C ALA A 263 5.87 32.29 28.08
N LEU A 264 5.52 33.08 27.06
CA LEU A 264 5.59 32.61 25.67
C LEU A 264 7.03 32.28 25.26
N LYS A 265 8.00 33.04 25.75
CA LYS A 265 9.43 32.75 25.54
C LYS A 265 9.87 31.48 26.26
N VAL A 266 9.37 31.23 27.48
CA VAL A 266 9.62 29.97 28.20
C VAL A 266 9.04 28.78 27.44
N LEU A 267 7.80 28.89 26.95
CA LEU A 267 7.16 27.83 26.16
C LEU A 267 7.96 27.53 24.89
N LEU A 268 8.33 28.57 24.14
CA LEU A 268 9.14 28.42 22.93
C LEU A 268 10.52 27.83 23.23
N GLY A 269 11.16 28.28 24.31
CA GLY A 269 12.44 27.76 24.77
C GLY A 269 12.36 26.29 25.20
N LEU A 270 11.26 25.87 25.83
CA LEU A 270 11.02 24.46 26.17
C LEU A 270 10.86 23.60 24.92
N ILE A 271 10.08 24.05 23.93
CA ILE A 271 9.93 23.35 22.65
C ILE A 271 11.30 23.21 21.97
N GLY A 272 12.06 24.31 21.86
CA GLY A 272 13.39 24.31 21.26
C GLY A 272 14.39 23.43 21.99
N TRP A 273 14.40 23.46 23.33
CA TRP A 273 15.24 22.61 24.18
C TRP A 273 14.95 21.13 23.95
N THR A 274 13.68 20.72 24.07
CA THR A 274 13.30 19.31 23.96
C THR A 274 13.59 18.76 22.57
N ILE A 275 13.30 19.52 21.50
CA ILE A 275 13.67 19.13 20.14
C ILE A 275 15.19 19.04 19.99
N GLY A 276 15.93 20.01 20.50
CA GLY A 276 17.40 20.04 20.42
C GLY A 276 18.04 18.82 21.09
N VAL A 277 17.59 18.47 22.30
CA VAL A 277 18.10 17.30 23.03
C VAL A 277 17.78 16.00 22.30
N TYR A 278 16.53 15.78 21.89
CA TYR A 278 16.18 14.55 21.18
C TYR A 278 16.79 14.45 19.79
N SER A 279 17.09 15.58 19.13
CA SER A 279 17.81 15.58 17.85
C SER A 279 19.21 14.96 17.94
N LEU A 280 19.80 14.88 19.14
CA LEU A 280 21.09 14.22 19.39
C LEU A 280 21.00 12.70 19.56
N ALA A 281 19.81 12.14 19.81
CA ALA A 281 19.63 10.70 19.95
C ALA A 281 19.74 9.98 18.60
N GLY A 282 20.35 8.79 18.54
CA GLY A 282 20.46 8.03 17.28
C GLY A 282 19.09 7.59 16.76
N HIS A 283 18.33 6.90 17.62
CA HIS A 283 16.94 6.54 17.38
C HIS A 283 15.99 7.70 17.70
N LYS A 284 15.01 7.94 16.84
CA LYS A 284 14.08 9.08 16.96
C LYS A 284 12.68 8.66 16.55
N GLU A 285 11.69 9.13 17.30
CA GLU A 285 10.28 8.95 16.98
C GLU A 285 9.50 10.22 17.31
N TRP A 286 8.53 10.57 16.48
CA TRP A 286 7.66 11.72 16.72
C TRP A 286 6.92 11.64 18.07
N ARG A 287 6.68 10.42 18.60
CA ARG A 287 6.10 10.16 19.93
C ARG A 287 6.90 10.79 21.07
N PHE A 288 8.22 10.86 20.97
CA PHE A 288 9.06 11.43 22.03
C PHE A 288 8.78 12.91 22.25
N ILE A 289 8.35 13.62 21.21
CA ILE A 289 7.95 15.03 21.28
C ILE A 289 6.44 15.24 21.28
N HIS A 290 5.62 14.19 21.25
CA HIS A 290 4.16 14.30 21.35
C HIS A 290 3.68 15.05 22.60
N PRO A 291 4.32 14.95 23.78
CA PRO A 291 3.96 15.79 24.94
C PRO A 291 4.05 17.31 24.69
N LEU A 292 4.76 17.75 23.64
CA LEU A 292 4.85 19.16 23.25
C LEU A 292 3.67 19.62 22.40
N LEU A 293 2.85 18.71 21.87
CA LEU A 293 1.75 19.03 20.96
C LEU A 293 0.75 20.07 21.56
N PRO A 294 0.33 19.97 22.84
CA PRO A 294 -0.50 21.01 23.44
C PRO A 294 0.16 22.40 23.45
N LEU A 295 1.47 22.47 23.68
CA LEU A 295 2.22 23.72 23.67
C LEU A 295 2.28 24.32 22.25
N MET A 296 2.45 23.48 21.24
CA MET A 296 2.38 23.88 19.83
C MET A 296 0.97 24.40 19.47
N HIS A 297 -0.09 23.76 19.96
CA HIS A 297 -1.46 24.25 19.77
C HIS A 297 -1.72 25.60 20.47
N ILE A 298 -1.09 25.89 21.61
CA ILE A 298 -1.13 27.22 22.23
C ILE A 298 -0.50 28.27 21.30
N LEU A 299 0.62 27.96 20.64
CA LEU A 299 1.23 28.86 19.64
C LEU A 299 0.31 29.06 18.44
N ALA A 300 -0.31 27.98 17.93
CA ALA A 300 -1.31 28.09 16.86
C ALA A 300 -2.50 28.97 17.28
N ALA A 301 -3.02 28.79 18.49
CA ALA A 301 -4.11 29.60 19.03
C ALA A 301 -3.71 31.08 19.11
N LYS A 302 -2.51 31.40 19.60
CA LYS A 302 -1.98 32.77 19.60
C LYS A 302 -2.00 33.39 18.20
N SER A 303 -1.49 32.66 17.20
CA SER A 303 -1.50 33.09 15.80
C SER A 303 -2.92 33.37 15.30
N LEU A 304 -3.86 32.45 15.55
CA LEU A 304 -5.25 32.57 15.11
C LEU A 304 -5.97 33.76 15.76
N VAL A 305 -5.73 34.00 17.05
CA VAL A 305 -6.33 35.13 17.79
C VAL A 305 -5.79 36.46 17.28
N ASP A 306 -4.47 36.58 17.12
CA ASP A 306 -3.83 37.85 16.74
C ASP A 306 -4.13 38.25 15.28
N VAL A 307 -4.32 37.27 14.38
CA VAL A 307 -4.67 37.53 12.97
C VAL A 307 -6.16 37.85 12.78
N THR A 308 -7.00 37.56 13.77
CA THR A 308 -8.45 37.81 13.69
C THR A 308 -8.77 39.23 14.17
N PRO A 309 -9.38 40.10 13.34
CA PRO A 309 -9.67 41.48 13.73
C PRO A 309 -10.66 41.51 14.91
N ARG A 310 -10.33 42.27 15.96
CA ARG A 310 -11.22 42.49 17.11
C ARG A 310 -12.40 43.37 16.67
N SER A 311 -13.60 42.79 16.62
CA SER A 311 -14.84 43.58 16.55
C SER A 311 -15.01 44.36 17.86
N SER A 312 -15.10 45.68 17.78
CA SER A 312 -15.38 46.54 18.92
C SER A 312 -16.80 46.26 19.47
N GLY A 313 -16.90 45.89 20.75
CA GLY A 313 -18.12 46.12 21.52
C GLY A 313 -18.89 44.93 22.12
N ARG A 314 -18.51 43.66 21.94
CA ARG A 314 -19.13 42.53 22.68
C ARG A 314 -18.12 41.48 23.15
N PRO A 315 -18.20 40.98 24.39
CA PRO A 315 -17.45 39.80 24.83
C PRO A 315 -18.15 38.56 24.28
N ALA A 316 -17.89 38.20 23.02
CA ALA A 316 -18.45 36.99 22.42
C ALA A 316 -17.44 36.38 21.45
N ALA A 317 -17.10 35.10 21.69
CA ALA A 317 -16.34 34.14 20.89
C ALA A 317 -15.44 34.72 19.77
N VAL A 318 -14.12 34.57 19.91
CA VAL A 318 -13.15 34.88 18.85
C VAL A 318 -13.53 34.08 17.59
N SER A 319 -14.14 34.74 16.60
CA SER A 319 -14.62 34.11 15.38
C SER A 319 -13.46 33.88 14.41
N ILE A 320 -12.87 32.69 14.44
CA ILE A 320 -11.82 32.27 13.49
C ILE A 320 -12.31 32.49 12.05
N ARG A 321 -11.47 33.13 11.21
CA ARG A 321 -11.76 33.38 9.78
C ARG A 321 -12.22 32.09 9.09
N LYS A 322 -13.20 32.19 8.18
CA LYS A 322 -13.77 31.03 7.46
C LYS A 322 -12.69 30.20 6.74
N SER A 323 -11.71 30.86 6.10
CA SER A 323 -10.60 30.21 5.42
C SER A 323 -9.69 29.42 6.38
N HIS A 324 -9.35 29.98 7.55
CA HIS A 324 -8.53 29.29 8.55
C HIS A 324 -9.28 28.08 9.14
N ARG A 325 -10.59 28.23 9.41
CA ARG A 325 -11.42 27.09 9.82
C ARG A 325 -11.45 26.01 8.75
N ALA A 326 -11.67 26.37 7.49
CA ALA A 326 -11.65 25.43 6.38
C ALA A 326 -10.31 24.69 6.31
N LEU A 327 -9.17 25.39 6.45
CA LEU A 327 -7.84 24.78 6.45
C LEU A 327 -7.67 23.78 7.61
N LEU A 328 -8.04 24.14 8.84
CA LEU A 328 -7.95 23.25 10.00
C LEU A 328 -8.84 22.00 9.84
N LEU A 329 -10.04 22.17 9.28
CA LEU A 329 -10.99 21.08 9.06
C LEU A 329 -10.58 20.14 7.92
N THR A 330 -9.57 20.47 7.11
CA THR A 330 -9.05 19.55 6.08
C THR A 330 -8.42 18.28 6.66
N THR A 331 -8.10 18.29 7.95
CA THR A 331 -7.63 17.09 8.68
C THR A 331 -8.74 16.10 8.99
N LEU A 332 -10.02 16.51 9.01
CA LEU A 332 -11.12 15.62 9.36
C LEU A 332 -11.29 14.45 8.39
N PRO A 333 -11.31 14.62 7.05
CA PRO A 333 -11.36 13.50 6.12
C PRO A 333 -10.21 12.50 6.32
N LEU A 334 -8.99 13.00 6.56
CA LEU A 334 -7.83 12.15 6.81
C LEU A 334 -7.96 11.42 8.15
N ALA A 335 -8.41 12.09 9.20
CA ALA A 335 -8.67 11.48 10.50
C ALA A 335 -9.74 10.38 10.39
N VAL A 336 -10.83 10.63 9.68
CA VAL A 336 -11.88 9.63 9.40
C VAL A 336 -11.30 8.43 8.65
N TYR A 337 -10.47 8.66 7.63
CA TYR A 337 -9.79 7.59 6.90
C TYR A 337 -8.91 6.74 7.81
N VAL A 338 -8.03 7.38 8.60
CA VAL A 338 -7.09 6.69 9.48
C VAL A 338 -7.79 5.93 10.60
N VAL A 339 -8.85 6.50 11.19
CA VAL A 339 -9.61 5.90 12.31
C VAL A 339 -10.50 4.74 11.86
N LEU A 340 -11.01 4.77 10.62
CA LEU A 340 -12.02 3.79 10.17
C LEU A 340 -11.53 2.79 9.12
N PHE A 341 -10.46 3.08 8.37
CA PHE A 341 -10.10 2.30 7.18
C PHE A 341 -8.62 1.86 7.14
N HIS A 342 -7.67 2.74 7.48
CA HIS A 342 -6.24 2.41 7.37
C HIS A 342 -5.83 1.30 8.34
N SER A 343 -5.20 0.22 7.86
CA SER A 343 -4.74 -0.90 8.70
C SER A 343 -5.87 -1.55 9.54
N ARG A 344 -7.09 -1.59 8.97
CA ARG A 344 -8.26 -2.22 9.61
C ARG A 344 -8.18 -3.76 9.59
N SER A 345 -7.59 -4.35 8.56
CA SER A 345 -7.59 -5.81 8.35
C SER A 345 -6.90 -6.58 9.48
N GLN A 346 -5.84 -6.01 10.06
CA GLN A 346 -5.13 -6.59 11.19
C GLN A 346 -5.99 -6.69 12.46
N ILE A 347 -6.98 -5.80 12.64
CA ILE A 347 -7.94 -5.90 13.74
C ILE A 347 -9.09 -6.84 13.36
N GLU A 348 -9.57 -6.78 12.12
CA GLU A 348 -10.67 -7.64 11.65
C GLU A 348 -10.34 -9.13 11.67
N VAL A 349 -9.10 -9.51 11.36
CA VAL A 349 -8.70 -10.93 11.42
C VAL A 349 -8.77 -11.47 12.84
N VAL A 350 -8.45 -10.65 13.85
CA VAL A 350 -8.53 -11.06 15.26
C VAL A 350 -9.98 -11.21 15.70
N HIS A 351 -10.87 -10.31 15.25
CA HIS A 351 -12.30 -10.45 15.47
C HIS A 351 -12.86 -11.72 14.81
N TYR A 352 -12.48 -11.98 13.56
CA TYR A 352 -12.87 -13.19 12.85
C TYR A 352 -12.46 -14.45 13.62
N LEU A 353 -11.20 -14.53 14.08
CA LEU A 353 -10.70 -15.66 14.86
C LEU A 353 -11.42 -15.79 16.21
N GLY A 354 -11.75 -14.66 16.86
CA GLY A 354 -12.50 -14.65 18.13
C GLY A 354 -13.94 -15.17 17.99
N ASP A 355 -14.58 -14.91 16.85
CA ASP A 355 -15.96 -15.32 16.56
C ASP A 355 -16.08 -16.81 16.14
N LEU A 356 -14.96 -17.50 15.83
CA LEU A 356 -14.97 -18.93 15.49
C LEU A 356 -15.27 -19.81 16.72
N PRO A 357 -16.02 -20.92 16.59
CA PRO A 357 -16.23 -21.87 17.68
C PRO A 357 -14.92 -22.45 18.23
N SER A 358 -14.86 -22.74 19.53
CA SER A 358 -13.69 -23.41 20.16
C SER A 358 -13.42 -24.82 19.63
N GLU A 359 -14.42 -25.48 19.03
CA GLU A 359 -14.27 -26.78 18.40
C GLU A 359 -13.65 -26.70 16.99
N GLU A 360 -13.63 -25.51 16.38
CA GLU A 360 -13.16 -25.28 15.01
C GLU A 360 -11.81 -24.55 14.93
N LEU A 361 -11.21 -24.20 16.09
CA LEU A 361 -10.00 -23.39 16.15
C LEU A 361 -9.03 -23.90 17.22
N HIS A 362 -8.08 -24.74 16.80
CA HIS A 362 -7.10 -25.38 17.67
C HIS A 362 -5.75 -24.66 17.67
N SER A 363 -5.32 -24.10 16.53
CA SER A 363 -4.05 -23.39 16.45
C SER A 363 -4.02 -22.32 15.36
N VAL A 364 -3.31 -21.23 15.65
CA VAL A 364 -3.16 -20.05 14.78
C VAL A 364 -1.71 -19.58 14.76
N GLY A 365 -1.16 -19.42 13.56
CA GLY A 365 0.16 -18.84 13.33
C GLY A 365 0.11 -17.53 12.57
N PHE A 366 0.93 -16.55 12.97
CA PHE A 366 1.04 -15.24 12.34
C PHE A 366 2.42 -15.08 11.68
N LEU A 367 2.45 -15.17 10.33
CA LEU A 367 3.61 -14.89 9.49
C LEU A 367 3.54 -13.45 8.95
N MET A 368 3.70 -12.52 9.87
CA MET A 368 3.71 -11.07 9.64
C MET A 368 4.71 -10.43 10.61
N PRO A 369 5.05 -9.13 10.46
CA PRO A 369 5.96 -8.48 11.40
C PRO A 369 5.40 -8.63 12.81
N CYS A 370 6.29 -8.86 13.77
CA CYS A 370 5.91 -9.02 15.17
C CYS A 370 4.98 -7.88 15.64
N HIS A 371 4.12 -8.18 16.61
CA HIS A 371 3.19 -7.21 17.20
C HIS A 371 2.24 -6.53 16.22
N SER A 372 2.01 -7.06 15.01
CA SER A 372 1.13 -6.42 14.01
C SER A 372 -0.37 -6.54 14.28
N THR A 373 -0.79 -7.40 15.22
CA THR A 373 -2.19 -7.64 15.56
C THR A 373 -2.38 -7.53 17.08
N PRO A 374 -3.54 -7.06 17.56
CA PRO A 374 -3.86 -7.17 18.97
C PRO A 374 -4.00 -8.66 19.34
N TRP A 375 -3.50 -9.03 20.52
CA TRP A 375 -3.41 -10.43 20.95
C TRP A 375 -4.61 -10.82 21.83
N GLN A 376 -4.38 -11.44 22.99
CA GLN A 376 -5.45 -11.95 23.84
C GLN A 376 -6.32 -10.84 24.46
N ALA A 377 -5.83 -9.60 24.56
CA ALA A 377 -6.64 -8.45 24.93
C ALA A 377 -7.81 -8.13 23.96
N TYR A 378 -7.78 -8.66 22.73
CA TYR A 378 -8.88 -8.56 21.76
C TYR A 378 -9.45 -9.93 21.40
N LEU A 379 -8.62 -10.96 21.33
CA LEU A 379 -9.02 -12.32 20.96
C LEU A 379 -9.75 -13.01 22.12
N HIS A 380 -9.20 -12.91 23.34
CA HIS A 380 -9.73 -13.47 24.58
C HIS A 380 -10.17 -14.93 24.49
N ARG A 381 -9.23 -15.79 24.09
CA ARG A 381 -9.42 -17.23 23.86
C ARG A 381 -8.49 -18.06 24.75
N PRO A 382 -8.97 -18.53 25.92
CA PRO A 382 -8.15 -19.32 26.85
C PRO A 382 -7.76 -20.70 26.30
N ASP A 383 -8.56 -21.26 25.38
CA ASP A 383 -8.29 -22.50 24.64
C ASP A 383 -7.05 -22.42 23.73
N LEU A 384 -6.71 -21.21 23.28
CA LEU A 384 -5.52 -20.91 22.47
C LEU A 384 -4.34 -20.40 23.30
N ALA A 385 -4.49 -20.26 24.62
CA ALA A 385 -3.47 -19.68 25.49
C ALA A 385 -2.22 -20.56 25.67
N SER A 386 -2.31 -21.86 25.42
CA SER A 386 -1.17 -22.77 25.60
C SER A 386 -0.04 -22.44 24.61
N PRO A 387 1.24 -22.48 25.05
CA PRO A 387 2.38 -22.19 24.19
C PRO A 387 2.35 -22.96 22.88
N GLY A 388 2.63 -22.28 21.76
CA GLY A 388 2.69 -22.90 20.44
C GLY A 388 1.33 -23.11 19.75
N ARG A 389 0.19 -22.92 20.43
CA ARG A 389 -1.12 -22.90 19.75
C ARG A 389 -1.43 -21.56 19.11
N LEU A 390 -1.03 -20.47 19.75
CA LEU A 390 -1.15 -19.11 19.20
C LEU A 390 0.25 -18.51 19.18
N TRP A 391 0.80 -18.23 17.99
CA TRP A 391 2.18 -17.77 17.85
C TRP A 391 2.37 -16.79 16.69
N ALA A 392 3.42 -15.97 16.79
CA ALA A 392 3.83 -15.00 15.78
C ALA A 392 5.36 -15.01 15.62
N LEU A 393 5.86 -14.47 14.51
CA LEU A 393 7.30 -14.26 14.33
C LEU A 393 7.86 -13.34 15.43
N GLY A 394 9.00 -13.72 16.00
CA GLY A 394 9.74 -12.92 16.97
C GLY A 394 10.54 -11.78 16.33
N CYS A 395 10.81 -10.75 17.12
CA CYS A 395 11.63 -9.60 16.73
C CYS A 395 12.46 -9.07 17.91
N GLU A 396 12.98 -10.01 18.70
CA GLU A 396 13.69 -9.65 19.93
C GLU A 396 14.96 -8.85 19.62
N PRO A 397 15.32 -7.83 20.41
CA PRO A 397 16.55 -7.10 20.20
C PRO A 397 17.76 -7.88 20.73
N PRO A 398 18.99 -7.48 20.33
CA PRO A 398 20.23 -8.10 20.83
C PRO A 398 20.55 -7.69 22.28
N ILE A 399 19.90 -8.34 23.24
CA ILE A 399 20.00 -7.99 24.68
C ILE A 399 21.30 -8.52 25.30
N THR A 400 21.95 -9.52 24.69
CA THR A 400 23.16 -10.18 25.21
C THR A 400 24.48 -9.57 24.70
N GLY A 401 24.44 -8.33 24.19
CA GLY A 401 25.63 -7.64 23.69
C GLY A 401 26.11 -8.12 22.33
N GLN A 402 25.22 -8.74 21.54
CA GLN A 402 25.51 -9.16 20.17
C GLN A 402 25.80 -7.95 19.28
N ASN A 403 26.60 -8.16 18.23
CA ASN A 403 26.96 -7.10 17.32
C ASN A 403 25.75 -6.72 16.43
N LEU A 404 25.29 -5.47 16.56
CA LEU A 404 24.17 -4.91 15.80
C LEU A 404 24.33 -5.01 14.28
N THR A 405 25.57 -4.98 13.75
CA THR A 405 25.78 -5.03 12.30
C THR A 405 25.53 -6.40 11.69
N SER A 406 25.63 -7.46 12.50
CA SER A 406 25.44 -8.85 12.07
C SER A 406 24.20 -9.50 12.67
N TYR A 407 23.57 -8.85 13.65
CA TYR A 407 22.37 -9.35 14.30
C TYR A 407 21.19 -9.36 13.34
N ARG A 408 20.42 -10.45 13.36
CA ARG A 408 19.19 -10.61 12.58
C ARG A 408 18.16 -11.31 13.45
N ASP A 409 16.97 -10.73 13.53
CA ASP A 409 15.87 -11.36 14.23
C ASP A 409 15.12 -12.38 13.34
N GLN A 410 14.12 -13.06 13.91
CA GLN A 410 13.33 -14.06 13.17
C GLN A 410 12.54 -13.43 12.01
N THR A 411 12.05 -12.21 12.20
CA THR A 411 11.32 -11.44 11.20
C THR A 411 12.25 -11.08 10.03
N ASP A 412 13.48 -10.63 10.29
CA ASP A 412 14.50 -10.36 9.28
C ASP A 412 14.85 -11.61 8.44
N ILE A 413 14.94 -12.77 9.10
CA ILE A 413 15.24 -14.04 8.43
C ILE A 413 14.04 -14.52 7.59
N PHE A 414 12.81 -14.35 8.10
CA PHE A 414 11.61 -14.65 7.33
C PHE A 414 11.49 -13.78 6.09
N TYR A 415 11.64 -12.45 6.21
CA TYR A 415 11.43 -11.52 5.09
C TYR A 415 12.57 -11.48 4.07
N GLU A 416 13.76 -12.01 4.38
CA GLU A 416 14.82 -12.20 3.39
C GLU A 416 14.44 -13.26 2.35
N SER A 417 13.85 -14.38 2.78
CA SER A 417 13.32 -15.40 1.88
C SER A 417 12.22 -16.21 2.56
N PRO A 418 10.94 -15.78 2.43
CA PRO A 418 9.82 -16.48 3.05
C PRO A 418 9.70 -17.93 2.57
N ALA A 419 9.99 -18.19 1.29
CA ALA A 419 9.96 -19.54 0.72
C ALA A 419 11.01 -20.46 1.38
N ASN A 420 12.25 -19.98 1.55
CA ASN A 420 13.28 -20.76 2.22
C ASN A 420 12.96 -20.97 3.71
N TYR A 421 12.41 -19.95 4.37
CA TYR A 421 11.97 -20.05 5.75
C TYR A 421 10.91 -21.16 5.93
N LEU A 422 9.87 -21.16 5.09
CA LEU A 422 8.83 -22.20 5.12
C LEU A 422 9.41 -23.60 4.86
N ARG A 423 10.32 -23.75 3.89
CA ARG A 423 10.94 -25.05 3.57
C ARG A 423 11.85 -25.60 4.69
N THR A 424 12.52 -24.72 5.41
CA THR A 424 13.55 -25.13 6.40
C THR A 424 13.01 -25.22 7.83
N ARG A 425 11.96 -24.45 8.16
CA ARG A 425 11.47 -24.30 9.54
C ARG A 425 10.11 -24.95 9.81
N PHE A 426 9.42 -25.43 8.77
CA PHE A 426 8.17 -26.20 8.87
C PHE A 426 8.39 -27.63 8.37
N PRO A 427 7.61 -28.61 8.86
CA PRO A 427 7.65 -29.98 8.34
C PRO A 427 7.12 -30.04 6.91
N GLY A 428 7.62 -30.99 6.12
CA GLY A 428 7.19 -31.19 4.73
C GLY A 428 5.76 -31.73 4.56
N SER A 429 5.10 -32.12 5.64
CA SER A 429 3.70 -32.58 5.66
C SER A 429 2.96 -31.97 6.84
N VAL A 430 1.66 -31.70 6.65
CA VAL A 430 0.75 -31.22 7.71
C VAL A 430 0.29 -32.39 8.57
N ASP A 431 0.44 -32.28 9.88
CA ASP A 431 -0.21 -33.17 10.84
C ASP A 431 -1.69 -32.73 10.99
N PRO A 432 -2.67 -33.59 10.69
CA PRO A 432 -4.09 -33.24 10.79
C PRO A 432 -4.56 -32.96 12.23
N ALA A 433 -3.76 -33.29 13.25
CA ALA A 433 -4.05 -32.91 14.63
C ALA A 433 -3.68 -31.46 14.95
N PHE A 434 -3.03 -30.74 14.03
CA PHE A 434 -2.56 -29.35 14.16
C PHE A 434 -1.89 -29.07 15.52
N PRO A 435 -0.85 -29.84 15.89
CA PRO A 435 -0.21 -29.73 17.19
C PRO A 435 0.40 -28.35 17.40
N ALA A 436 0.64 -28.01 18.67
CA ALA A 436 1.30 -26.76 19.02
C ALA A 436 2.73 -26.72 18.45
N SER A 437 3.11 -25.59 17.86
CA SER A 437 4.48 -25.37 17.39
C SER A 437 5.48 -25.48 18.54
N PRO A 438 6.55 -26.28 18.40
CA PRO A 438 7.46 -26.58 19.51
C PRO A 438 8.36 -25.39 19.88
N MET A 439 8.84 -24.62 18.90
CA MET A 439 9.70 -23.45 19.11
C MET A 439 9.39 -22.37 18.06
N PRO A 440 8.18 -21.77 18.10
CA PRO A 440 7.73 -20.88 17.05
C PRO A 440 8.43 -19.53 17.07
N SER A 441 8.94 -19.09 18.22
CA SER A 441 9.71 -17.87 18.36
C SER A 441 10.73 -18.03 19.47
N THR A 442 11.74 -17.16 19.48
CA THR A 442 12.69 -17.13 20.59
C THR A 442 11.99 -16.62 21.84
N PRO A 443 12.02 -17.36 22.95
CA PRO A 443 11.53 -16.86 24.22
C PRO A 443 12.30 -15.59 24.60
N PRO A 444 11.62 -14.52 25.04
CA PRO A 444 12.29 -13.27 25.33
C PRO A 444 13.35 -13.44 26.44
N GLY A 445 14.57 -12.95 26.20
CA GLY A 445 15.71 -13.10 27.11
C GLY A 445 16.50 -14.41 26.96
N ALA A 446 16.09 -15.35 26.09
CA ALA A 446 16.90 -16.53 25.77
C ALA A 446 18.10 -16.17 24.87
N THR A 447 19.22 -16.86 25.07
CA THR A 447 20.38 -16.76 24.16
C THR A 447 20.04 -17.47 22.85
N LEU A 448 19.99 -16.71 21.75
CA LEU A 448 19.83 -17.24 20.39
C LEU A 448 21.01 -18.18 20.06
N PRO A 449 20.76 -19.42 19.59
CA PRO A 449 21.78 -20.18 18.85
C PRO A 449 22.16 -19.41 17.58
N ASP A 450 23.41 -19.48 17.14
CA ASP A 450 23.82 -18.96 15.83
C ASP A 450 22.89 -19.54 14.75
N HIS A 451 22.11 -18.65 14.10
CA HIS A 451 21.08 -18.95 13.09
C HIS A 451 19.69 -19.44 13.54
N GLY A 452 19.34 -19.38 14.83
CA GLY A 452 17.96 -19.53 15.32
C GLY A 452 17.24 -20.82 14.86
N ASP A 453 17.29 -21.87 15.66
CA ASP A 453 16.62 -23.16 15.40
C ASP A 453 15.09 -23.12 15.66
N TRP A 454 14.39 -22.14 15.08
CA TRP A 454 12.93 -22.08 15.14
C TRP A 454 12.32 -23.27 14.43
N LYS A 455 11.35 -23.90 15.09
CA LYS A 455 10.65 -25.08 14.58
C LYS A 455 9.17 -24.86 14.75
N HIS A 456 8.47 -24.87 13.62
CA HIS A 456 7.03 -24.66 13.54
C HIS A 456 6.33 -25.97 13.21
N GLU A 457 5.12 -26.11 13.71
CA GLU A 457 4.12 -27.01 13.15
C GLU A 457 3.17 -26.20 12.27
N TRP A 458 2.51 -26.87 11.32
CA TRP A 458 1.48 -26.22 10.54
C TRP A 458 0.27 -25.93 11.43
N PRO A 459 -0.14 -24.66 11.62
CA PRO A 459 -1.32 -24.33 12.38
C PRO A 459 -2.58 -24.59 11.54
N GLU A 460 -3.72 -24.76 12.21
CA GLU A 460 -5.01 -24.87 11.54
C GLU A 460 -5.35 -23.60 10.75
N TYR A 461 -5.03 -22.43 11.34
CA TYR A 461 -5.14 -21.13 10.67
C TYR A 461 -3.79 -20.44 10.56
N LEU A 462 -3.43 -20.03 9.35
CA LEU A 462 -2.22 -19.26 9.09
C LEU A 462 -2.57 -17.86 8.58
N VAL A 463 -2.10 -16.83 9.28
CA VAL A 463 -2.35 -15.42 8.95
C VAL A 463 -1.07 -14.79 8.40
N MET A 464 -1.15 -14.22 7.21
CA MET A 464 -0.03 -13.54 6.55
C MET A 464 -0.52 -12.39 5.68
N PHE A 465 0.37 -11.48 5.27
CA PHE A 465 0.01 -10.45 4.30
C PHE A 465 -0.16 -11.05 2.90
N GLY A 466 -1.26 -10.73 2.22
CA GLY A 466 -1.54 -11.23 0.86
C GLY A 466 -0.46 -10.85 -0.17
N ALA A 467 0.31 -9.79 0.07
CA ALA A 467 1.46 -9.42 -0.76
C ALA A 467 2.50 -10.55 -0.91
N LEU A 468 2.65 -11.41 0.10
CA LEU A 468 3.55 -12.55 0.08
C LEU A 468 3.11 -13.63 -0.94
N LEU A 469 1.83 -13.69 -1.30
CA LEU A 469 1.29 -14.66 -2.26
C LEU A 469 1.55 -14.31 -3.74
N HIS A 470 2.02 -13.09 -4.01
CA HIS A 470 2.27 -12.60 -5.37
C HIS A 470 3.72 -12.85 -5.85
N ASP A 471 4.58 -13.39 -4.98
CA ASP A 471 5.97 -13.73 -5.33
C ASP A 471 6.03 -15.14 -5.94
N GLY A 472 6.56 -15.27 -7.17
CA GLY A 472 6.46 -16.49 -7.97
C GLY A 472 7.06 -17.75 -7.32
N GLU A 473 8.11 -17.60 -6.51
CA GLU A 473 8.69 -18.71 -5.74
C GLU A 473 7.77 -19.17 -4.60
N GLN A 474 7.07 -18.25 -3.94
CA GLN A 474 6.14 -18.57 -2.86
C GLN A 474 4.87 -19.23 -3.38
N GLN A 475 4.41 -18.90 -4.59
CA GLN A 475 3.32 -19.63 -5.23
C GLN A 475 3.64 -21.11 -5.44
N SER A 476 4.88 -21.49 -5.75
CA SER A 476 5.23 -22.91 -5.94
C SER A 476 5.12 -23.72 -4.65
N VAL A 477 5.59 -23.16 -3.54
CA VAL A 477 5.50 -23.74 -2.20
C VAL A 477 4.05 -23.75 -1.73
N HIS A 478 3.33 -22.64 -1.90
CA HIS A 478 1.92 -22.49 -1.56
C HIS A 478 0.98 -23.40 -2.37
N ARG A 479 1.25 -23.60 -3.67
CA ARG A 479 0.47 -24.46 -4.58
C ARG A 479 0.71 -25.96 -4.30
N GLN A 480 1.89 -26.34 -3.82
CA GLN A 480 2.19 -27.70 -3.35
C GLN A 480 1.45 -28.06 -2.04
N TYR A 481 1.14 -27.06 -1.20
CA TYR A 481 0.42 -27.26 0.07
C TYR A 481 -1.11 -27.14 -0.04
N TYR A 482 -1.64 -26.38 -1.01
CA TYR A 482 -3.09 -26.25 -1.20
C TYR A 482 -3.80 -27.50 -1.67
N THR A 483 -3.13 -28.37 -2.43
CA THR A 483 -3.71 -29.62 -2.95
C THR A 483 -4.07 -30.63 -1.83
N ARG A 484 -3.77 -30.33 -0.55
CA ARG A 484 -4.16 -31.16 0.61
C ARG A 484 -5.10 -30.48 1.62
N LEU A 485 -5.38 -29.17 1.48
CA LEU A 485 -6.19 -28.37 2.43
C LEU A 485 -7.55 -27.90 1.85
N GLU A 486 -7.91 -28.39 0.65
CA GLU A 486 -9.08 -27.93 -0.14
C GLU A 486 -10.48 -28.23 0.44
N LEU A 487 -10.58 -28.68 1.68
CA LEU A 487 -11.87 -28.96 2.33
C LEU A 487 -12.56 -27.75 3.00
N TYR A 488 -11.92 -26.57 3.19
CA TYR A 488 -12.48 -25.56 4.12
C TYR A 488 -12.49 -24.06 3.72
N ARG A 489 -12.29 -23.66 2.46
CA ARG A 489 -12.26 -22.22 2.10
C ARG A 489 -13.60 -21.64 1.65
N ARG A 490 -14.33 -21.03 2.59
CA ARG A 490 -15.49 -20.15 2.30
C ARG A 490 -15.42 -18.78 2.98
N ALA A 491 -14.24 -18.18 3.16
CA ALA A 491 -14.14 -16.76 3.55
C ALA A 491 -12.71 -16.25 3.33
N THR A 492 -12.45 -15.48 2.26
CA THR A 492 -11.38 -14.47 2.15
C THR A 492 -11.24 -14.03 0.69
N ALA A 493 -12.15 -13.18 0.23
CA ALA A 493 -11.91 -12.32 -0.91
C ALA A 493 -12.07 -10.88 -0.40
N VAL A 494 -10.97 -10.12 -0.32
CA VAL A 494 -10.92 -8.64 -0.49
C VAL A 494 -9.46 -8.18 -0.38
N SER A 495 -8.97 -7.59 -1.48
CA SER A 495 -7.97 -6.50 -1.60
C SER A 495 -6.47 -6.79 -1.34
N ALA A 496 -5.66 -6.66 -2.41
CA ALA A 496 -4.71 -5.54 -2.57
C ALA A 496 -3.92 -5.62 -3.91
N SER A 497 -3.58 -4.47 -4.50
CA SER A 497 -2.46 -4.37 -5.46
C SER A 497 -1.86 -2.96 -5.48
N LEU A 498 -0.61 -2.81 -5.01
CA LEU A 498 0.36 -1.80 -5.49
C LEU A 498 1.77 -2.10 -4.92
N PRO A 499 2.83 -2.24 -5.75
CA PRO A 499 4.16 -2.65 -5.29
C PRO A 499 5.21 -1.51 -5.32
N SER A 500 6.22 -1.61 -4.44
CA SER A 500 7.52 -0.93 -4.61
C SER A 500 8.65 -1.70 -3.92
N ILE A 501 9.66 -2.12 -4.69
CA ILE A 501 11.01 -2.49 -4.20
C ILE A 501 12.09 -1.92 -5.14
N LEU A 502 13.22 -1.49 -4.56
CA LEU A 502 14.61 -1.77 -4.97
C LEU A 502 15.54 -1.56 -3.75
N PRO A 503 16.58 -2.39 -3.55
CA PRO A 503 17.99 -1.96 -3.61
C PRO A 503 18.88 -3.08 -4.25
N GLY A 504 20.19 -3.00 -4.53
CA GLY A 504 21.30 -2.07 -4.31
C GLY A 504 22.59 -2.79 -4.80
N ALA A 505 23.61 -2.05 -5.22
CA ALA A 505 24.87 -2.57 -5.77
C ALA A 505 25.95 -2.80 -4.69
N MET A 506 26.87 -3.75 -4.93
CA MET A 506 28.14 -3.88 -4.19
C MET A 506 29.36 -3.94 -5.12
N SER A 507 30.46 -3.36 -4.62
CA SER A 507 31.78 -3.20 -5.22
C SER A 507 32.75 -4.35 -4.89
N SER A 508 33.62 -4.72 -5.83
CA SER A 508 34.92 -5.36 -5.51
C SER A 508 35.98 -5.03 -6.56
N SER A 509 37.19 -4.70 -6.08
CA SER A 509 38.35 -4.22 -6.84
C SER A 509 39.33 -5.36 -7.23
N GLY A 510 39.68 -5.41 -8.52
CA GLY A 510 40.77 -6.19 -9.12
C GLY A 510 40.62 -6.14 -10.65
N PRO A 511 41.70 -6.14 -11.47
CA PRO A 511 41.58 -5.97 -12.92
C PRO A 511 41.06 -7.28 -13.53
N GLN A 512 39.73 -7.42 -13.58
CA GLN A 512 39.08 -8.48 -14.34
C GLN A 512 39.29 -8.22 -15.85
N PRO A 513 39.41 -9.27 -16.67
CA PRO A 513 39.44 -9.10 -18.11
C PRO A 513 38.18 -8.37 -18.56
N SER A 514 38.35 -7.22 -19.21
CA SER A 514 37.22 -6.44 -19.72
C SER A 514 36.47 -7.27 -20.75
N LEU A 515 35.25 -7.71 -20.40
CA LEU A 515 34.31 -8.30 -21.34
C LEU A 515 34.23 -7.40 -22.60
N PRO A 516 34.31 -7.97 -23.81
CA PRO A 516 34.07 -7.26 -25.06
C PRO A 516 32.78 -6.44 -25.02
N VAL A 517 32.76 -5.33 -25.76
CA VAL A 517 31.61 -4.42 -25.79
C VAL A 517 30.34 -5.12 -26.28
N GLU A 518 30.46 -6.06 -27.20
CA GLU A 518 29.36 -6.84 -27.75
C GLU A 518 28.68 -7.69 -26.67
N LEU A 519 29.47 -8.26 -25.75
CA LEU A 519 28.95 -9.02 -24.62
C LEU A 519 28.28 -8.11 -23.60
N TRP A 520 28.83 -6.92 -23.33
CA TRP A 520 28.17 -5.93 -22.49
C TRP A 520 26.84 -5.46 -23.08
N LEU A 521 26.79 -5.18 -24.38
CA LEU A 521 25.55 -4.79 -25.08
C LEU A 521 24.52 -5.92 -25.04
N HIS A 522 24.94 -7.17 -25.19
CA HIS A 522 24.05 -8.32 -25.06
C HIS A 522 23.50 -8.45 -23.62
N ILE A 523 24.36 -8.32 -22.60
CA ILE A 523 23.95 -8.32 -21.20
C ILE A 523 22.97 -7.16 -20.91
N PHE A 524 23.24 -5.96 -21.41
CA PHE A 524 22.33 -4.82 -21.26
C PHE A 524 20.98 -5.09 -21.92
N ARG A 525 20.96 -5.68 -23.12
CA ARG A 525 19.72 -6.03 -23.80
C ARG A 525 18.92 -7.08 -23.04
N LEU A 526 19.57 -8.13 -22.53
CA LEU A 526 18.92 -9.19 -21.74
C LEU A 526 18.41 -8.68 -20.38
N SER A 527 19.09 -7.71 -19.77
CA SER A 527 18.67 -7.14 -18.48
C SER A 527 17.60 -6.05 -18.60
N THR A 528 17.36 -5.54 -19.82
CA THR A 528 16.42 -4.44 -20.09
C THR A 528 15.28 -4.82 -21.02
N LEU A 529 15.15 -6.11 -21.34
CA LEU A 529 14.01 -6.67 -22.04
C LEU A 529 13.49 -7.89 -21.29
N SER A 530 12.19 -7.95 -21.16
CA SER A 530 11.45 -9.16 -20.83
C SER A 530 10.56 -9.59 -22.00
N PRO A 531 10.05 -10.84 -21.98
CA PRO A 531 9.01 -11.26 -22.91
C PRO A 531 7.81 -10.31 -22.92
N LEU A 532 7.44 -9.73 -21.77
CA LEU A 532 6.31 -8.81 -21.65
C LEU A 532 6.61 -7.45 -22.28
N THR A 533 7.79 -6.85 -22.04
CA THR A 533 8.15 -5.57 -22.67
C THR A 533 8.38 -5.69 -24.18
N THR A 534 8.79 -6.85 -24.67
CA THR A 534 8.98 -7.10 -26.10
C THR A 534 7.65 -7.04 -26.86
N ARG A 535 6.56 -7.50 -26.22
CA ARG A 535 5.18 -7.44 -26.77
C ARG A 535 4.68 -6.03 -27.04
N LEU A 536 5.26 -5.01 -26.38
CA LEU A 536 4.91 -3.60 -26.58
C LEU A 536 5.35 -3.06 -27.96
N TYR A 537 6.31 -3.73 -28.62
CA TYR A 537 6.85 -3.33 -29.92
C TYR A 537 6.33 -4.16 -31.09
N VAL A 538 5.47 -5.15 -30.82
CA VAL A 538 4.93 -6.04 -31.85
C VAL A 538 4.04 -5.25 -32.81
N VAL A 539 4.34 -5.39 -34.10
CA VAL A 539 3.64 -4.73 -35.23
C VAL A 539 2.89 -5.73 -36.13
N SER A 540 3.18 -7.02 -35.97
CA SER A 540 2.56 -8.12 -36.72
C SER A 540 1.69 -8.96 -35.81
N TYR A 541 0.61 -9.52 -36.34
CA TYR A 541 -0.23 -10.44 -35.60
C TYR A 541 0.53 -11.72 -35.20
N SER A 542 0.35 -12.14 -33.95
CA SER A 542 0.72 -13.45 -33.46
C SER A 542 -0.23 -13.82 -32.31
N PRO A 543 -0.77 -15.05 -32.27
CA PRO A 543 -1.81 -15.43 -31.31
C PRO A 543 -1.40 -15.19 -29.86
N PHE A 544 -2.27 -14.50 -29.10
CA PHE A 544 -2.12 -14.23 -27.66
C PHE A 544 -0.87 -13.45 -27.24
N GLN A 545 -0.05 -12.97 -28.17
CA GLN A 545 1.14 -12.17 -27.85
C GLN A 545 0.81 -10.74 -27.45
N THR A 546 -0.41 -10.27 -27.69
CA THR A 546 -0.70 -8.84 -27.62
C THR A 546 -1.59 -8.45 -26.44
N ILE A 547 -1.30 -8.81 -25.19
CA ILE A 547 -1.88 -8.12 -24.01
C ILE A 547 -0.85 -8.13 -22.86
N PRO A 548 -0.66 -7.03 -22.07
CA PRO A 548 -1.37 -5.72 -22.05
C PRO A 548 -0.66 -4.57 -22.81
N LEU A 549 -1.35 -3.41 -22.96
CA LEU A 549 -0.82 -2.14 -23.51
C LEU A 549 0.37 -1.57 -22.72
N GLU A 550 0.53 -2.07 -21.49
CA GLU A 550 1.65 -1.85 -20.59
C GLU A 550 2.14 -3.24 -20.16
N ALA A 551 3.45 -3.39 -20.04
CA ALA A 551 4.00 -4.60 -19.44
C ALA A 551 4.02 -4.43 -17.91
N GLU A 552 3.59 -5.43 -17.15
CA GLU A 552 3.55 -5.34 -15.67
C GLU A 552 4.94 -5.05 -15.08
N ASP A 553 5.98 -5.52 -15.75
CA ASP A 553 7.40 -5.32 -15.41
C ASP A 553 8.04 -4.10 -16.12
N GLU A 554 7.28 -3.30 -16.88
CA GLU A 554 7.78 -2.09 -17.57
C GLU A 554 8.46 -1.14 -16.57
N SER A 555 7.93 -1.03 -15.35
CA SER A 555 8.51 -0.21 -14.28
C SER A 555 9.87 -0.73 -13.79
N VAL A 556 10.06 -2.04 -13.73
CA VAL A 556 11.31 -2.69 -13.33
C VAL A 556 12.34 -2.50 -14.43
N THR A 557 11.97 -2.76 -15.68
CA THR A 557 12.80 -2.57 -16.85
C THR A 557 13.30 -1.13 -17.00
N LYS A 558 12.43 -0.13 -16.76
CA LYS A 558 12.81 1.29 -16.76
C LYS A 558 13.83 1.63 -15.66
N LYS A 559 13.66 1.07 -14.45
CA LYS A 559 14.63 1.24 -13.36
C LYS A 559 15.98 0.62 -13.73
N THR A 560 16.00 -0.57 -14.34
CA THR A 560 17.24 -1.22 -14.81
C THR A 560 17.94 -0.37 -15.87
N LYS A 561 17.22 0.10 -16.90
CA LYS A 561 17.75 1.03 -17.92
C LYS A 561 18.36 2.28 -17.28
N SER A 562 17.65 2.88 -16.31
CA SER A 562 18.15 4.05 -15.57
C SER A 562 19.40 3.74 -14.74
N ALA A 563 19.45 2.57 -14.11
CA ALA A 563 20.60 2.15 -13.31
C ALA A 563 21.84 1.94 -14.18
N LEU A 564 21.72 1.26 -15.32
CA LEU A 564 22.83 1.01 -16.26
C LEU A 564 23.51 2.31 -16.70
N VAL A 565 22.70 3.32 -17.05
CA VAL A 565 23.18 4.65 -17.49
C VAL A 565 23.84 5.46 -16.37
N GLN A 566 23.69 5.06 -15.11
CA GLN A 566 24.26 5.72 -13.93
C GLN A 566 25.49 5.01 -13.35
N VAL A 567 25.88 3.83 -13.85
CA VAL A 567 27.03 3.06 -13.34
C VAL A 567 28.36 3.77 -13.60
N CYS A 568 28.67 4.10 -14.84
CA CYS A 568 29.89 4.81 -15.21
C CYS A 568 29.74 5.51 -16.57
N LYS A 569 30.71 6.36 -16.94
CA LYS A 569 30.70 7.08 -18.23
C LYS A 569 30.63 6.15 -19.45
N GLN A 570 31.28 4.98 -19.37
CA GLN A 570 31.33 4.02 -20.46
C GLN A 570 29.98 3.30 -20.65
N TRP A 571 29.37 2.82 -19.56
CA TRP A 571 28.04 2.18 -19.60
C TRP A 571 26.97 3.18 -20.00
N ARG A 572 27.07 4.42 -19.54
CA ARG A 572 26.24 5.52 -20.01
C ARG A 572 26.33 5.67 -21.53
N ALA A 573 27.50 5.64 -22.13
CA ALA A 573 27.65 5.76 -23.58
C ALA A 573 27.03 4.58 -24.35
N TRP A 574 27.06 3.37 -23.78
CA TRP A 574 26.56 2.14 -24.40
C TRP A 574 25.08 1.85 -24.19
N ALA A 575 24.46 2.36 -23.12
CA ALA A 575 23.09 2.03 -22.73
C ALA A 575 22.10 3.20 -22.88
N LEU A 576 22.56 4.37 -23.36
CA LEU A 576 21.71 5.56 -23.47
C LEU A 576 20.58 5.37 -24.48
N ASP A 577 20.85 4.69 -25.58
CA ASP A 577 19.86 4.31 -26.60
C ASP A 577 18.75 3.43 -26.02
N LEU A 578 19.10 2.43 -25.20
CA LEU A 578 18.15 1.55 -24.52
C LEU A 578 17.21 2.32 -23.59
N LEU A 579 17.72 3.36 -22.91
CA LEU A 579 16.93 4.20 -22.01
C LEU A 579 15.88 5.04 -22.76
N PHE A 580 16.22 5.54 -23.95
CA PHE A 580 15.35 6.40 -24.75
C PHE A 580 14.52 5.64 -25.81
N GLU A 581 14.66 4.33 -25.93
CA GLU A 581 13.86 3.49 -26.84
C GLU A 581 12.35 3.57 -26.55
N ASP A 582 11.98 3.73 -25.27
CA ASP A 582 10.60 3.86 -24.79
C ASP A 582 10.42 5.14 -23.96
N VAL A 583 9.62 6.08 -24.44
CA VAL A 583 9.46 7.38 -23.80
C VAL A 583 8.03 7.66 -23.38
N TRP A 584 7.86 8.12 -22.14
CA TRP A 584 6.59 8.63 -21.64
C TRP A 584 6.61 10.16 -21.62
N ILE A 585 5.83 10.78 -22.50
CA ILE A 585 5.79 12.23 -22.68
C ILE A 585 4.74 12.83 -21.74
N GLU A 586 4.95 12.80 -20.41
CA GLU A 586 4.00 13.41 -19.44
C GLU A 586 4.20 14.93 -19.35
N CYS A 587 5.45 15.39 -19.23
CA CYS A 587 5.84 16.79 -19.10
C CYS A 587 6.77 17.22 -20.26
N PRO A 588 6.24 17.52 -21.46
CA PRO A 588 7.05 17.76 -22.66
C PRO A 588 8.04 18.92 -22.50
N GLU A 589 7.68 19.98 -21.77
CA GLU A 589 8.53 21.14 -21.50
C GLU A 589 9.85 20.80 -20.79
N LYS A 590 9.87 19.75 -19.96
CA LYS A 590 11.07 19.31 -19.23
C LYS A 590 11.97 18.42 -20.06
N MET A 591 11.43 17.83 -21.12
CA MET A 591 12.10 16.80 -21.92
C MET A 591 12.55 17.32 -23.29
N SER A 592 12.01 18.45 -23.75
CA SER A 592 12.42 19.13 -24.99
C SER A 592 13.90 19.48 -25.03
N SER A 593 14.53 19.77 -23.89
CA SER A 593 15.98 20.03 -23.79
C SER A 593 16.86 18.79 -24.01
N LEU A 594 16.31 17.58 -23.81
CA LEU A 594 17.03 16.30 -23.95
C LEU A 594 17.02 15.76 -25.39
N LEU A 595 16.10 16.25 -26.23
CA LEU A 595 15.85 15.78 -27.59
C LEU A 595 16.37 16.73 -28.68
N GLY A 596 17.05 17.82 -28.31
CA GLY A 596 17.45 18.93 -29.17
C GLY A 596 18.31 18.62 -30.41
N ASP A 597 18.36 19.61 -31.32
CA ASP A 597 18.74 19.48 -32.73
C ASP A 597 20.08 18.78 -33.02
N GLY A 598 20.01 17.77 -33.90
CA GLY A 598 21.15 17.13 -34.58
C GLY A 598 21.89 16.05 -33.81
N SER A 599 21.95 16.12 -32.46
CA SER A 599 22.61 15.11 -31.62
C SER A 599 21.72 14.54 -30.50
N GLY A 600 20.46 14.98 -30.42
CA GLY A 600 19.49 14.59 -29.39
C GLY A 600 19.07 13.12 -29.41
N CYS A 601 18.53 12.68 -28.28
CA CYS A 601 18.18 11.27 -28.03
C CYS A 601 16.95 10.79 -28.84
N GLY A 602 16.28 11.68 -29.57
CA GLY A 602 15.05 11.39 -30.34
C GLY A 602 15.21 10.33 -31.42
N ARG A 603 16.41 10.20 -32.00
CA ARG A 603 16.73 9.14 -32.98
C ARG A 603 16.63 7.72 -32.40
N TRP A 604 16.69 7.57 -31.08
CA TRP A 604 16.59 6.26 -30.43
C TRP A 604 15.16 5.89 -30.06
N VAL A 605 14.24 6.85 -30.06
CA VAL A 605 12.85 6.63 -29.66
C VAL A 605 12.15 5.73 -30.68
N ARG A 606 11.69 4.56 -30.22
CA ARG A 606 10.93 3.58 -31.00
C ARG A 606 9.47 3.52 -30.54
N ARG A 607 9.19 3.78 -29.27
CA ARG A 607 7.84 3.84 -28.70
C ARG A 607 7.65 5.14 -27.91
N ALA A 608 6.50 5.77 -28.10
CA ALA A 608 6.10 6.96 -27.35
C ALA A 608 4.70 6.77 -26.75
N SER A 609 4.59 6.95 -25.44
CA SER A 609 3.32 7.06 -24.72
C SER A 609 2.99 8.53 -24.51
N LEU A 610 1.84 8.98 -25.03
CA LEU A 610 1.40 10.37 -25.01
C LEU A 610 0.07 10.53 -24.24
N PRO A 611 0.10 10.82 -22.93
CA PRO A 611 -1.09 11.15 -22.15
C PRO A 611 -1.86 12.35 -22.70
N TYR A 612 -3.15 12.41 -22.39
CA TYR A 612 -4.04 13.48 -22.84
C TYR A 612 -3.69 14.85 -22.23
N MET A 613 -3.18 14.90 -21.00
CA MET A 613 -2.66 16.14 -20.40
C MET A 613 -1.52 16.78 -21.21
N SER A 614 -0.71 15.98 -21.89
CA SER A 614 0.49 16.43 -22.61
C SER A 614 0.17 16.98 -24.00
N SER A 615 -1.06 16.76 -24.46
CA SER A 615 -1.65 17.29 -25.68
C SER A 615 -2.84 18.21 -25.39
N ALA A 616 -3.00 18.68 -24.15
CA ALA A 616 -4.05 19.60 -23.75
C ALA A 616 -3.83 20.99 -24.37
N THR A 617 -4.81 21.47 -25.12
CA THR A 617 -4.76 22.76 -25.81
C THR A 617 -5.42 23.85 -24.96
N VAL A 618 -4.77 24.22 -23.85
CA VAL A 618 -5.20 25.32 -22.96
C VAL A 618 -4.85 26.71 -23.50
N SER A 619 -4.00 26.78 -24.52
CA SER A 619 -3.58 28.02 -25.19
C SER A 619 -3.40 27.77 -26.69
N PRO A 620 -3.41 28.80 -27.55
CA PRO A 620 -3.18 28.65 -28.98
C PRO A 620 -1.70 28.41 -29.34
N ARG A 621 -0.81 28.22 -28.35
CA ARG A 621 0.61 27.96 -28.61
C ARG A 621 0.80 26.56 -29.20
N PRO A 622 1.78 26.36 -30.10
CA PRO A 622 2.13 25.03 -30.59
C PRO A 622 2.46 24.07 -29.43
N LEU A 623 1.99 22.84 -29.53
CA LEU A 623 2.21 21.82 -28.51
C LEU A 623 3.67 21.39 -28.49
N GLU A 624 4.33 21.50 -27.33
CA GLU A 624 5.71 21.01 -27.15
C GLU A 624 5.82 19.50 -27.41
N ALA A 625 4.77 18.73 -27.12
CA ALA A 625 4.70 17.32 -27.48
C ALA A 625 4.80 17.07 -28.99
N ASN A 626 4.24 17.96 -29.83
CA ASN A 626 4.35 17.82 -31.29
C ASN A 626 5.78 18.03 -31.76
N LYS A 627 6.45 19.07 -31.26
CA LYS A 627 7.87 19.34 -31.55
C LYS A 627 8.76 18.16 -31.18
N MET A 628 8.46 17.51 -30.06
CA MET A 628 9.17 16.31 -29.62
C MET A 628 8.95 15.12 -30.56
N LEU A 629 7.71 14.89 -31.02
CA LEU A 629 7.41 13.83 -31.97
C LEU A 629 8.09 14.08 -33.34
N GLU A 630 8.20 15.33 -33.78
CA GLU A 630 8.96 15.71 -34.99
C GLU A 630 10.44 15.33 -34.89
N GLN A 631 11.01 15.34 -33.68
CA GLN A 631 12.39 14.95 -33.40
C GLN A 631 12.59 13.43 -33.27
N CYS A 632 11.54 12.62 -33.44
CA CYS A 632 11.57 11.17 -33.32
C CYS A 632 11.34 10.49 -34.68
N PRO A 633 12.32 10.54 -35.62
CA PRO A 633 12.13 10.04 -36.99
C PRO A 633 11.93 8.52 -37.08
N HIS A 634 12.31 7.78 -36.04
CA HIS A 634 12.25 6.33 -35.95
C HIS A 634 11.12 5.81 -35.04
N LEU A 635 10.14 6.66 -34.72
CA LEU A 635 8.99 6.26 -33.91
C LEU A 635 8.15 5.19 -34.63
N GLU A 636 8.05 4.00 -34.05
CA GLU A 636 7.34 2.84 -34.60
C GLU A 636 6.00 2.58 -33.89
N VAL A 637 5.89 2.93 -32.60
CA VAL A 637 4.69 2.71 -31.78
C VAL A 637 4.25 3.98 -31.06
N LEU A 638 2.99 4.38 -31.26
CA LEU A 638 2.35 5.49 -30.54
C LEU A 638 1.23 4.96 -29.65
N VAL A 639 1.29 5.28 -28.35
CA VAL A 639 0.32 4.83 -27.36
C VAL A 639 -0.43 6.02 -26.77
N ARG A 640 -1.76 5.97 -26.86
CA ARG A 640 -2.71 6.96 -26.33
C ARG A 640 -3.62 6.27 -25.33
N LYS A 641 -3.27 6.39 -24.05
CA LYS A 641 -3.98 5.73 -22.94
C LYS A 641 -5.26 6.46 -22.57
N GLY A 642 -6.19 5.74 -21.95
CA GLY A 642 -7.38 6.36 -21.37
C GLY A 642 -7.03 7.36 -20.26
N PRO A 643 -7.92 8.32 -19.97
CA PRO A 643 -7.67 9.35 -18.98
C PRO A 643 -7.47 8.73 -17.59
N THR A 644 -6.35 9.05 -16.97
CA THR A 644 -6.07 8.74 -15.57
C THR A 644 -6.78 9.75 -14.66
N ARG A 645 -6.83 9.52 -13.34
CA ARG A 645 -7.39 10.50 -12.38
C ARG A 645 -6.73 11.89 -12.49
N ARG A 646 -5.51 11.99 -13.03
CA ARG A 646 -4.79 13.25 -13.24
C ARG A 646 -5.24 14.00 -14.51
N ASP A 647 -5.84 13.31 -15.47
CA ASP A 647 -6.28 13.90 -16.76
C ASP A 647 -7.66 14.58 -16.66
N VAL A 648 -8.39 14.46 -15.55
CA VAL A 648 -9.80 14.90 -15.39
C VAL A 648 -9.97 16.43 -15.51
N ASP A 649 -8.93 17.21 -15.23
CA ASP A 649 -8.96 18.69 -15.30
C ASP A 649 -8.34 19.24 -16.60
N THR A 650 -8.03 18.39 -17.59
CA THR A 650 -7.41 18.80 -18.85
C THR A 650 -8.42 19.48 -19.78
N ARG A 651 -8.04 20.61 -20.40
CA ARG A 651 -8.90 21.38 -21.31
C ARG A 651 -8.35 21.36 -22.72
N PHE A 652 -9.26 21.27 -23.68
CA PHE A 652 -8.99 21.23 -25.12
C PHE A 652 -9.73 22.38 -25.81
N GLU A 653 -9.27 23.61 -25.55
CA GLU A 653 -9.96 24.84 -25.97
C GLU A 653 -9.53 25.32 -27.36
N PHE A 654 -8.30 24.99 -27.79
CA PHE A 654 -7.72 25.42 -29.07
C PHE A 654 -7.43 24.24 -30.02
N ALA A 655 -7.29 24.52 -31.31
CA ALA A 655 -6.93 23.51 -32.30
C ALA A 655 -5.50 22.98 -32.06
N ALA A 656 -5.30 21.68 -32.26
CA ALA A 656 -4.01 21.04 -32.21
C ALA A 656 -3.51 20.72 -33.63
N GLU A 657 -2.20 20.73 -33.82
CA GLU A 657 -1.56 20.24 -35.03
C GLU A 657 -1.22 18.75 -34.90
N CYS A 658 -0.91 18.09 -36.02
CA CYS A 658 -0.40 16.71 -36.01
C CYS A 658 0.89 16.64 -36.83
N PRO A 659 2.02 16.23 -36.22
CA PRO A 659 3.27 16.03 -36.95
C PRO A 659 3.18 14.80 -37.87
N ALA A 660 4.01 14.77 -38.91
CA ALA A 660 4.13 13.62 -39.81
C ALA A 660 4.91 12.49 -39.10
N MET A 661 4.38 11.27 -39.14
CA MET A 661 4.99 10.10 -38.48
C MET A 661 5.14 8.95 -39.48
N PRO A 662 6.05 9.06 -40.47
CA PRO A 662 6.15 8.09 -41.57
C PRO A 662 6.64 6.71 -41.14
N SER A 663 7.39 6.61 -40.04
CA SER A 663 7.91 5.34 -39.50
C SER A 663 6.92 4.58 -38.62
N LEU A 664 5.76 5.19 -38.33
CA LEU A 664 4.78 4.65 -37.40
C LEU A 664 4.11 3.41 -37.97
N LYS A 665 4.23 2.29 -37.26
CA LYS A 665 3.70 0.97 -37.64
C LYS A 665 2.57 0.51 -36.73
N ARG A 666 2.55 0.95 -35.47
CA ARG A 666 1.50 0.60 -34.52
C ARG A 666 0.94 1.82 -33.80
N VAL A 667 -0.39 1.87 -33.70
CA VAL A 667 -1.10 2.88 -32.93
C VAL A 667 -2.03 2.20 -31.94
N ASP A 668 -1.83 2.46 -30.66
CA ASP A 668 -2.75 2.04 -29.60
C ASP A 668 -3.56 3.25 -29.13
N TRP A 669 -4.86 3.26 -29.42
CA TRP A 669 -5.69 4.45 -29.28
C TRP A 669 -6.88 4.26 -28.34
N TRP A 670 -6.93 5.04 -27.27
CA TRP A 670 -8.12 5.22 -26.45
C TRP A 670 -8.80 6.55 -26.73
N HIS A 671 -10.02 6.54 -27.25
CA HIS A 671 -10.77 7.73 -27.65
C HIS A 671 -11.29 8.55 -26.47
N VAL A 672 -11.10 9.88 -26.53
CA VAL A 672 -11.65 10.86 -25.60
C VAL A 672 -12.35 11.97 -26.38
N ASN A 673 -13.66 12.12 -26.20
CA ASN A 673 -14.46 13.06 -26.99
C ASN A 673 -14.03 14.52 -26.83
N GLU A 674 -13.69 14.97 -25.62
CA GLU A 674 -13.29 16.36 -25.41
C GLU A 674 -11.97 16.68 -26.10
N ALA A 675 -11.02 15.74 -26.10
CA ALA A 675 -9.74 15.90 -26.79
C ALA A 675 -9.90 15.88 -28.30
N ALA A 676 -10.73 14.97 -28.85
CA ALA A 676 -10.95 14.85 -30.28
C ALA A 676 -11.46 16.17 -30.92
N ARG A 677 -12.14 17.03 -30.16
CA ARG A 677 -12.62 18.34 -30.62
C ARG A 677 -11.51 19.29 -31.04
N SER A 678 -10.30 19.15 -30.50
CA SER A 678 -9.18 20.00 -30.89
C SER A 678 -8.56 19.61 -32.23
N GLY A 679 -8.90 18.45 -32.82
CA GLY A 679 -8.22 17.95 -34.02
C GLY A 679 -6.76 17.57 -33.78
N GLY A 680 -6.00 17.41 -34.85
CA GLY A 680 -4.56 17.18 -34.85
C GLY A 680 -4.17 15.89 -34.13
N ILE A 681 -3.11 15.96 -33.32
CA ILE A 681 -2.61 14.82 -32.53
C ILE A 681 -3.65 14.23 -31.55
N ASN A 682 -4.75 14.96 -31.29
CA ASN A 682 -5.85 14.49 -30.44
C ASN A 682 -6.99 13.79 -31.20
N LEU A 683 -6.99 13.83 -32.54
CA LEU A 683 -8.00 13.18 -33.37
C LEU A 683 -7.39 12.02 -34.15
N LEU A 684 -7.92 10.82 -33.94
CA LEU A 684 -7.40 9.59 -34.56
C LEU A 684 -7.30 9.69 -36.08
N GLY A 685 -8.30 10.31 -36.74
CA GLY A 685 -8.31 10.45 -38.19
C GLY A 685 -7.11 11.24 -38.72
N ASP A 686 -6.77 12.34 -38.06
CA ASP A 686 -5.64 13.20 -38.45
C ASP A 686 -4.31 12.48 -38.25
N VAL A 687 -4.18 11.71 -37.14
CA VAL A 687 -3.00 10.89 -36.86
C VAL A 687 -2.81 9.81 -37.93
N LEU A 688 -3.87 9.09 -38.30
CA LEU A 688 -3.82 8.04 -39.30
C LEU A 688 -3.48 8.57 -40.70
N GLN A 689 -3.99 9.75 -41.07
CA GLN A 689 -3.62 10.41 -42.33
C GLN A 689 -2.14 10.80 -42.39
N LYS A 690 -1.53 11.09 -41.24
CA LYS A 690 -0.11 11.43 -41.10
C LYS A 690 0.80 10.21 -40.86
N ALA A 691 0.23 9.01 -40.84
CA ALA A 691 0.92 7.74 -40.57
C ALA A 691 0.51 6.65 -41.59
N PRO A 692 0.99 6.73 -42.84
CA PRO A 692 0.53 5.84 -43.92
C PRO A 692 0.99 4.37 -43.78
N ASN A 693 2.00 4.10 -42.94
CA ASN A 693 2.63 2.78 -42.80
C ASN A 693 2.11 1.97 -41.61
N VAL A 694 0.99 2.38 -41.00
CA VAL A 694 0.39 1.67 -39.86
C VAL A 694 -0.07 0.28 -40.30
N GLN A 695 0.43 -0.73 -39.59
CA GLN A 695 0.16 -2.16 -39.79
C GLN A 695 -0.74 -2.74 -38.69
N TYR A 696 -0.66 -2.17 -37.48
CA TYR A 696 -1.41 -2.62 -36.31
C TYR A 696 -2.13 -1.44 -35.64
N LEU A 697 -3.43 -1.59 -35.41
CA LEU A 697 -4.25 -0.54 -34.77
C LEU A 697 -5.08 -1.13 -33.63
N SER A 698 -4.91 -0.62 -32.41
CA SER A 698 -5.80 -0.90 -31.27
C SER A 698 -6.75 0.26 -31.04
N LEU A 699 -8.04 -0.02 -30.88
CA LEU A 699 -9.10 0.97 -30.67
C LEU A 699 -9.88 0.69 -29.38
N GLY A 700 -9.99 1.70 -28.52
CA GLY A 700 -10.80 1.67 -27.31
C GLY A 700 -11.44 3.01 -26.99
N GLY A 701 -12.34 3.02 -26.00
CA GLY A 701 -13.02 4.22 -25.52
C GLY A 701 -14.47 4.35 -25.99
N TYR A 702 -15.10 5.48 -25.68
CA TYR A 702 -16.52 5.72 -25.98
C TYR A 702 -16.67 6.91 -26.91
N VAL A 703 -17.04 6.69 -28.17
CA VAL A 703 -17.33 7.76 -29.13
C VAL A 703 -18.78 8.20 -28.98
N ARG A 704 -19.03 9.50 -28.74
CA ARG A 704 -20.41 10.03 -28.74
C ARG A 704 -20.93 10.09 -30.18
N PHE A 705 -22.21 9.81 -30.40
CA PHE A 705 -22.85 9.96 -31.72
C PHE A 705 -22.70 11.38 -32.29
N SER A 706 -22.74 12.41 -31.43
CA SER A 706 -22.49 13.80 -31.81
C SER A 706 -21.06 14.10 -32.27
N SER A 707 -20.13 13.18 -31.98
CA SER A 707 -18.70 13.29 -32.31
C SER A 707 -18.30 12.38 -33.47
N LEU A 708 -19.26 11.67 -34.08
CA LEU A 708 -19.05 11.05 -35.38
C LEU A 708 -18.66 12.15 -36.35
N SER A 709 -17.47 12.04 -36.93
CA SER A 709 -16.98 13.02 -37.90
C SER A 709 -18.02 13.23 -39.00
N VAL A 710 -18.56 14.45 -39.09
CA VAL A 710 -19.39 14.92 -40.21
C VAL A 710 -18.49 15.32 -41.41
N ASN A 711 -17.17 15.39 -41.20
CA ASN A 711 -16.20 15.74 -42.23
C ASN A 711 -15.65 14.46 -42.90
N GLY A 712 -16.16 14.18 -44.09
CA GLY A 712 -15.85 13.03 -44.93
C GLY A 712 -14.45 13.06 -45.55
N THR A 713 -13.42 12.86 -44.74
CA THR A 713 -12.11 12.45 -45.27
C THR A 713 -12.05 10.93 -45.29
N ALA A 714 -11.94 10.35 -46.48
CA ALA A 714 -11.78 8.91 -46.64
C ALA A 714 -10.41 8.51 -46.07
N ILE A 715 -10.40 7.74 -44.97
CA ILE A 715 -9.18 7.18 -44.40
C ILE A 715 -8.87 5.89 -45.15
N THR A 716 -7.68 5.81 -45.75
CA THR A 716 -7.19 4.61 -46.43
C THR A 716 -5.95 4.10 -45.71
N LEU A 717 -6.01 2.89 -45.18
CA LEU A 717 -4.92 2.23 -44.46
C LEU A 717 -4.46 0.99 -45.24
N SER A 718 -3.69 1.23 -46.30
CA SER A 718 -3.27 0.17 -47.24
C SER A 718 -2.40 -0.92 -46.61
N SER A 719 -1.69 -0.60 -45.53
CA SER A 719 -0.74 -1.51 -44.86
C SER A 719 -1.32 -2.17 -43.60
N LEU A 720 -2.54 -1.82 -43.19
CA LEU A 720 -3.12 -2.32 -41.93
C LEU A 720 -3.53 -3.78 -42.08
N THR A 721 -2.85 -4.67 -41.36
CA THR A 721 -3.13 -6.11 -41.36
C THR A 721 -3.90 -6.55 -40.12
N THR A 722 -3.74 -5.83 -39.02
CA THR A 722 -4.28 -6.20 -37.70
C THR A 722 -5.08 -5.07 -37.09
N LEU A 723 -6.35 -5.34 -36.78
CA LEU A 723 -7.22 -4.42 -36.05
C LEU A 723 -7.65 -5.06 -34.73
N ARG A 724 -7.39 -4.36 -33.63
CA ARG A 724 -7.70 -4.79 -32.29
C ARG A 724 -8.73 -3.89 -31.63
N PHE A 725 -9.73 -4.49 -31.02
CA PHE A 725 -10.80 -3.83 -30.29
C PHE A 725 -10.59 -3.99 -28.78
N LEU A 726 -10.06 -2.94 -28.15
CA LEU A 726 -9.87 -2.87 -26.70
C LEU A 726 -11.21 -2.72 -25.98
N ARG A 727 -12.06 -1.81 -26.47
CA ARG A 727 -13.44 -1.57 -26.01
C ARG A 727 -14.25 -0.84 -27.08
N LEU A 728 -15.28 -1.49 -27.61
CA LEU A 728 -16.12 -0.93 -28.69
C LEU A 728 -17.48 -0.41 -28.22
N ASN A 729 -17.93 0.65 -28.89
CA ASN A 729 -19.33 1.07 -28.93
C ASN A 729 -19.79 1.26 -30.39
N ALA A 730 -21.10 1.35 -30.60
CA ALA A 730 -21.70 1.40 -31.95
C ALA A 730 -21.18 2.55 -32.82
N ALA A 731 -20.92 3.71 -32.22
CA ALA A 731 -20.40 4.87 -32.94
C ALA A 731 -18.97 4.62 -33.46
N LEU A 732 -18.09 4.02 -32.65
CA LEU A 732 -16.72 3.71 -33.08
C LEU A 732 -16.71 2.66 -34.20
N VAL A 733 -17.57 1.64 -34.14
CA VAL A 733 -17.72 0.67 -35.23
C VAL A 733 -18.21 1.34 -36.51
N ARG A 734 -19.24 2.20 -36.41
CA ARG A 734 -19.72 2.93 -37.58
C ARG A 734 -18.63 3.80 -38.22
N GLN A 735 -17.75 4.38 -37.40
CA GLN A 735 -16.62 5.16 -37.88
C GLN A 735 -15.59 4.29 -38.61
N THR A 736 -15.23 3.11 -38.08
CA THR A 736 -14.26 2.21 -38.71
C THR A 736 -14.77 1.58 -40.00
N CYS A 737 -16.08 1.33 -40.11
CA CYS A 737 -16.72 0.86 -41.35
C CYS A 737 -16.60 1.87 -42.51
N GLY A 738 -16.39 3.15 -42.21
CA GLY A 738 -16.15 4.18 -43.23
C GLY A 738 -14.72 4.22 -43.78
N TRP A 739 -13.81 3.36 -43.32
CA TRP A 739 -12.40 3.35 -43.73
C TRP A 739 -12.12 2.29 -44.80
N SER A 740 -11.14 2.53 -45.65
CA SER A 740 -10.64 1.55 -46.61
C SER A 740 -9.41 0.83 -46.03
N MET A 741 -9.54 -0.48 -45.77
CA MET A 741 -8.51 -1.31 -45.14
C MET A 741 -8.29 -2.60 -45.95
N PRO A 742 -7.71 -2.53 -47.17
CA PRO A 742 -7.67 -3.65 -48.11
C PRO A 742 -6.75 -4.81 -47.68
N ALA A 743 -5.78 -4.57 -46.78
CA ALA A 743 -4.83 -5.58 -46.30
C ALA A 743 -5.25 -6.22 -44.97
N LEU A 744 -6.41 -5.87 -44.41
CA LEU A 744 -6.83 -6.30 -43.08
C LEU A 744 -7.22 -7.78 -43.09
N GLN A 745 -6.53 -8.56 -42.26
CA GLN A 745 -6.70 -10.02 -42.18
C GLN A 745 -6.96 -10.52 -40.76
N HIS A 746 -6.47 -9.81 -39.75
CA HIS A 746 -6.51 -10.26 -38.36
C HIS A 746 -7.35 -9.32 -37.50
N ILE A 747 -8.30 -9.88 -36.76
CA ILE A 747 -9.15 -9.18 -35.81
C ILE A 747 -8.92 -9.72 -34.41
N ILE A 748 -8.64 -8.83 -33.45
CA ILE A 748 -8.53 -9.17 -32.03
C ILE A 748 -9.65 -8.44 -31.28
N ILE A 749 -10.41 -9.15 -30.45
CA ILE A 749 -11.57 -8.59 -29.74
C ILE A 749 -11.41 -8.82 -28.24
N ASP A 750 -10.95 -7.79 -27.52
CA ASP A 750 -10.76 -7.87 -26.06
C ASP A 750 -12.08 -7.69 -25.31
N THR A 751 -12.77 -6.56 -25.56
CA THR A 751 -14.04 -6.26 -24.92
C THR A 751 -15.00 -5.55 -25.89
N VAL A 752 -16.26 -5.94 -25.83
CA VAL A 752 -17.36 -5.32 -26.59
C VAL A 752 -18.61 -5.31 -25.70
N GLU A 753 -19.37 -4.22 -25.74
CA GLU A 753 -20.57 -4.04 -24.90
C GLU A 753 -21.75 -4.90 -25.37
N ASP A 754 -21.91 -5.07 -26.67
CA ASP A 754 -22.95 -5.89 -27.31
C ASP A 754 -22.41 -6.44 -28.63
N VAL A 755 -22.52 -7.76 -28.84
CA VAL A 755 -22.03 -8.43 -30.05
C VAL A 755 -22.73 -7.93 -31.32
N ALA A 756 -23.99 -7.51 -31.21
CA ALA A 756 -24.78 -7.00 -32.32
C ALA A 756 -24.16 -5.75 -32.96
N VAL A 757 -23.34 -5.00 -32.20
CA VAL A 757 -22.61 -3.83 -32.69
C VAL A 757 -21.63 -4.17 -33.81
N LEU A 758 -21.14 -5.42 -33.87
CA LEU A 758 -20.20 -5.87 -34.90
C LEU A 758 -20.88 -6.26 -36.21
N SER A 759 -22.21 -6.35 -36.28
CA SER A 759 -22.95 -6.71 -37.50
C SER A 759 -22.50 -5.91 -38.74
N MET A 760 -22.54 -4.57 -38.64
CA MET A 760 -22.10 -3.68 -39.73
C MET A 760 -20.62 -3.86 -40.09
N PHE A 761 -19.78 -4.21 -39.11
CA PHE A 761 -18.36 -4.44 -39.35
C PHE A 761 -18.14 -5.71 -40.17
N TRP A 762 -18.86 -6.79 -39.84
CA TRP A 762 -18.81 -8.05 -40.56
C TRP A 762 -19.36 -7.93 -41.98
N GLU A 763 -20.43 -7.18 -42.19
CA GLU A 763 -20.94 -6.86 -43.52
C GLU A 763 -19.90 -6.12 -44.38
N SER A 764 -19.06 -5.28 -43.75
CA SER A 764 -18.07 -4.45 -44.46
C SER A 764 -16.76 -5.18 -44.74
N PHE A 765 -16.26 -5.98 -43.79
CA PHE A 765 -14.91 -6.56 -43.85
C PHE A 765 -14.86 -8.07 -43.64
N GLY A 766 -15.96 -8.73 -43.30
CA GLY A 766 -15.99 -10.14 -42.93
C GLY A 766 -15.39 -11.08 -43.97
N GLU A 767 -15.52 -10.78 -45.26
CA GLU A 767 -14.98 -11.61 -46.35
C GLU A 767 -13.45 -11.66 -46.41
N GLN A 768 -12.75 -10.59 -46.01
CA GLN A 768 -11.29 -10.52 -46.06
C GLN A 768 -10.60 -11.01 -44.77
N ILE A 769 -11.34 -11.14 -43.67
CA ILE A 769 -10.79 -11.63 -42.41
C ILE A 769 -10.39 -13.11 -42.53
N ARG A 770 -9.22 -13.43 -41.99
CA ARG A 770 -8.62 -14.78 -41.96
C ARG A 770 -8.40 -15.28 -40.55
N THR A 771 -8.10 -14.39 -39.61
CA THR A 771 -7.85 -14.75 -38.22
C THR A 771 -8.71 -13.94 -37.26
N ILE A 772 -9.28 -14.62 -36.28
CA ILE A 772 -10.01 -14.00 -35.18
C ILE A 772 -9.39 -14.44 -33.86
N GLU A 773 -9.14 -13.48 -32.97
CA GLU A 773 -8.73 -13.72 -31.60
C GLU A 773 -9.73 -13.10 -30.61
N LEU A 774 -10.26 -13.91 -29.69
CA LEU A 774 -11.09 -13.43 -28.59
C LEU A 774 -10.26 -13.31 -27.32
N GLY A 775 -10.37 -12.15 -26.65
CA GLY A 775 -9.77 -11.89 -25.35
C GLY A 775 -10.43 -12.71 -24.22
N HIS A 776 -10.03 -12.42 -22.99
CA HIS A 776 -10.50 -13.14 -21.79
C HIS A 776 -11.52 -12.34 -20.98
N TYR A 777 -12.43 -11.60 -21.65
CA TYR A 777 -13.45 -10.82 -20.96
C TYR A 777 -14.60 -11.71 -20.48
N LEU A 778 -15.11 -11.43 -19.28
CA LEU A 778 -16.10 -12.28 -18.62
C LEU A 778 -17.44 -12.38 -19.37
N SER A 779 -17.80 -11.41 -20.22
CA SER A 779 -19.07 -11.52 -20.97
C SER A 779 -19.04 -12.64 -22.01
N TYR A 780 -17.87 -12.97 -22.56
CA TYR A 780 -17.67 -14.08 -23.48
C TYR A 780 -17.96 -15.42 -22.82
N PHE A 781 -17.87 -15.48 -21.49
CA PHE A 781 -18.14 -16.67 -20.71
C PHE A 781 -19.65 -16.90 -20.53
N VAL A 782 -20.42 -15.81 -20.50
CA VAL A 782 -21.86 -15.81 -20.22
C VAL A 782 -22.68 -15.96 -21.49
N HIS A 783 -22.25 -15.34 -22.58
CA HIS A 783 -22.99 -15.32 -23.84
C HIS A 783 -22.21 -16.03 -24.95
N ASP A 784 -22.93 -16.56 -25.93
CA ASP A 784 -22.31 -17.16 -27.12
C ASP A 784 -21.95 -16.09 -28.14
N TRP A 785 -20.75 -15.53 -28.00
CA TRP A 785 -20.20 -14.56 -28.94
C TRP A 785 -19.59 -15.24 -30.17
N LEU A 786 -19.07 -16.45 -29.98
CA LEU A 786 -18.26 -17.12 -30.96
C LEU A 786 -19.12 -17.58 -32.16
N SER A 787 -20.34 -18.08 -31.93
CA SER A 787 -21.23 -18.43 -33.04
C SER A 787 -21.64 -17.20 -33.87
N PHE A 788 -21.93 -16.07 -33.22
CA PHE A 788 -22.27 -14.82 -33.91
C PHE A 788 -21.10 -14.32 -34.77
N ILE A 789 -19.88 -14.32 -34.22
CA ILE A 789 -18.70 -13.79 -34.90
C ILE A 789 -18.33 -14.67 -36.10
N LEU A 790 -18.36 -15.99 -35.95
CA LEU A 790 -18.01 -16.91 -37.04
C LEU A 790 -18.99 -16.80 -38.22
N ARG A 791 -20.29 -16.63 -37.96
CA ARG A 791 -21.29 -16.37 -39.03
C ARG A 791 -20.99 -15.11 -39.85
N GLY A 792 -20.30 -14.14 -39.25
CA GLY A 792 -19.86 -12.91 -39.92
C GLY A 792 -18.53 -13.02 -40.69
N CYS A 793 -17.84 -14.16 -40.65
CA CYS A 793 -16.49 -14.33 -41.22
C CYS A 793 -16.39 -15.63 -42.04
N PRO A 794 -16.92 -15.65 -43.28
CA PRO A 794 -17.05 -16.86 -44.07
C PRO A 794 -15.70 -17.47 -44.51
N HIS A 795 -14.64 -16.68 -44.55
CA HIS A 795 -13.31 -17.09 -45.02
C HIS A 795 -12.28 -17.23 -43.88
N ILE A 796 -12.74 -17.40 -42.64
CA ILE A 796 -11.85 -17.62 -41.50
C ILE A 796 -11.02 -18.89 -41.68
N THR A 797 -9.71 -18.80 -41.43
CA THR A 797 -8.76 -19.91 -41.49
C THR A 797 -8.21 -20.29 -40.12
N GLU A 798 -8.16 -19.32 -39.20
CA GLU A 798 -7.63 -19.51 -37.86
C GLU A 798 -8.51 -18.82 -36.80
N LEU A 799 -8.82 -19.54 -35.73
CA LEU A 799 -9.61 -19.05 -34.61
C LEU A 799 -8.85 -19.24 -33.29
N ASN A 800 -8.63 -18.16 -32.54
CA ASN A 800 -7.88 -18.15 -31.29
C ASN A 800 -8.75 -17.63 -30.14
N TYR A 801 -8.86 -18.35 -29.03
CA TYR A 801 -9.60 -17.87 -27.86
C TYR A 801 -9.15 -18.50 -26.54
N TYR A 802 -9.52 -17.84 -25.44
CA TYR A 802 -9.32 -18.35 -24.09
C TYR A 802 -10.44 -19.32 -23.72
N ILE A 803 -10.12 -20.61 -23.63
CA ILE A 803 -11.12 -21.69 -23.47
C ILE A 803 -11.95 -21.54 -22.19
N HIS A 804 -11.34 -21.07 -21.09
CA HIS A 804 -12.02 -20.89 -19.81
C HIS A 804 -12.83 -19.60 -19.71
N PHE A 805 -12.75 -18.72 -20.71
CA PHE A 805 -13.47 -17.45 -20.77
C PHE A 805 -14.53 -17.43 -21.87
N THR A 806 -14.64 -18.48 -22.68
CA THR A 806 -15.55 -18.52 -23.82
C THR A 806 -16.68 -19.52 -23.55
N ALA A 807 -17.93 -19.08 -23.73
CA ALA A 807 -19.12 -19.92 -23.68
C ALA A 807 -19.06 -20.98 -24.78
N ILE A 808 -19.76 -22.09 -24.57
CA ILE A 808 -19.83 -23.16 -25.58
C ILE A 808 -20.68 -22.62 -26.73
N PRO A 809 -20.13 -22.51 -27.95
CA PRO A 809 -20.89 -21.98 -29.06
C PRO A 809 -21.94 -22.96 -29.55
N THR A 810 -23.03 -22.40 -30.06
CA THR A 810 -24.18 -23.12 -30.59
C THR A 810 -24.26 -22.92 -32.10
N PHE A 811 -24.08 -24.02 -32.83
CA PHE A 811 -24.17 -24.06 -34.28
C PHE A 811 -25.36 -24.94 -34.70
N ASP A 812 -26.00 -24.55 -35.79
CA ASP A 812 -27.01 -25.36 -36.47
C ASP A 812 -26.30 -26.17 -37.56
N ASP A 813 -26.14 -27.48 -37.38
CA ASP A 813 -25.40 -28.39 -38.27
C ASP A 813 -25.88 -28.33 -39.74
N GLU A 814 -27.11 -27.89 -39.99
CA GLU A 814 -27.67 -27.75 -41.35
C GLU A 814 -27.39 -26.38 -41.98
N LYS A 815 -27.11 -25.34 -41.18
CA LYS A 815 -27.02 -23.94 -41.65
C LYS A 815 -25.64 -23.32 -41.46
N ASP A 816 -24.92 -23.71 -40.42
CA ASP A 816 -23.62 -23.15 -40.06
C ASP A 816 -22.52 -24.10 -40.53
N THR A 817 -21.75 -23.71 -41.55
CA THR A 817 -20.58 -24.48 -42.00
C THR A 817 -19.41 -23.55 -42.26
N PHE A 818 -18.24 -23.88 -41.71
CA PHE A 818 -17.00 -23.11 -41.80
C PHE A 818 -15.91 -23.92 -42.51
N PRO A 819 -16.00 -24.05 -43.86
CA PRO A 819 -15.19 -24.99 -44.63
C PRO A 819 -13.72 -24.61 -44.76
N LEU A 820 -13.34 -23.39 -44.35
CA LEU A 820 -11.98 -22.87 -44.50
C LEU A 820 -11.22 -22.82 -43.17
N LEU A 821 -11.88 -23.05 -42.03
CA LEU A 821 -11.25 -23.04 -40.72
C LEU A 821 -10.35 -24.28 -40.58
N THR A 822 -9.03 -24.07 -40.59
CA THR A 822 -8.05 -25.16 -40.51
C THR A 822 -7.40 -25.29 -39.14
N THR A 823 -7.30 -24.18 -38.40
CA THR A 823 -6.52 -24.08 -37.17
C THR A 823 -7.35 -23.46 -36.04
N VAL A 824 -7.34 -24.09 -34.87
CA VAL A 824 -7.95 -23.54 -33.65
C VAL A 824 -6.90 -23.42 -32.55
N GLY A 825 -6.63 -22.21 -32.07
CA GLY A 825 -5.74 -21.96 -30.93
C GLY A 825 -6.52 -21.79 -29.64
N LEU A 826 -6.16 -22.57 -28.62
CA LEU A 826 -6.79 -22.58 -27.32
C LEU A 826 -5.79 -22.12 -26.25
N HIS A 827 -6.12 -21.06 -25.53
CA HIS A 827 -5.30 -20.59 -24.41
C HIS A 827 -5.85 -21.07 -23.06
N ALA A 828 -5.01 -21.71 -22.25
CA ALA A 828 -5.37 -22.29 -20.95
C ALA A 828 -5.41 -21.28 -19.78
N GLN A 829 -5.66 -19.99 -20.06
CA GLN A 829 -5.60 -18.98 -18.99
C GLN A 829 -6.63 -19.33 -17.91
N PRO A 830 -6.23 -19.45 -16.63
CA PRO A 830 -7.16 -19.80 -15.57
C PRO A 830 -8.24 -18.74 -15.42
N ASN A 831 -9.50 -19.16 -15.32
CA ASN A 831 -10.62 -18.29 -14.95
C ASN A 831 -10.95 -18.54 -13.48
N MET A 832 -10.77 -17.55 -12.61
CA MET A 832 -11.00 -17.67 -11.17
C MET A 832 -12.46 -18.01 -10.80
N MET A 833 -13.41 -17.84 -11.72
CA MET A 833 -14.81 -18.20 -11.54
C MET A 833 -15.07 -19.71 -11.65
N ILE A 834 -14.12 -20.49 -12.17
CA ILE A 834 -14.26 -21.93 -12.42
C ILE A 834 -13.07 -22.65 -11.79
N SER A 835 -13.29 -23.35 -10.69
CA SER A 835 -12.23 -24.17 -10.09
C SER A 835 -11.88 -25.35 -11.03
N PRO A 836 -10.58 -25.66 -11.26
CA PRO A 836 -10.13 -26.85 -11.99
C PRO A 836 -10.70 -28.17 -11.45
N GLU A 837 -11.08 -28.20 -10.17
CA GLU A 837 -11.67 -29.36 -9.50
C GLU A 837 -13.17 -29.54 -9.77
N SER A 838 -13.83 -28.52 -10.30
CA SER A 838 -15.27 -28.57 -10.55
C SER A 838 -15.59 -29.49 -11.74
N SER A 839 -16.70 -30.24 -11.65
CA SER A 839 -17.21 -31.04 -12.78
C SER A 839 -17.52 -30.17 -14.02
N GLY A 840 -17.92 -28.92 -13.80
CA GLY A 840 -18.16 -27.94 -14.86
C GLY A 840 -16.91 -27.47 -15.61
N TYR A 841 -15.71 -27.57 -15.02
CA TYR A 841 -14.44 -27.23 -15.68
C TYR A 841 -14.13 -28.20 -16.81
N TRP A 842 -14.13 -29.50 -16.49
CA TRP A 842 -13.86 -30.57 -17.47
C TRP A 842 -15.00 -30.75 -18.46
N GLY A 843 -16.26 -30.64 -18.02
CA GLY A 843 -17.41 -30.72 -18.92
C GLY A 843 -17.41 -29.62 -19.99
N ARG A 844 -16.99 -28.39 -19.63
CA ARG A 844 -16.86 -27.29 -20.60
C ARG A 844 -15.72 -27.53 -21.58
N MET A 845 -14.56 -27.96 -21.09
CA MET A 845 -13.43 -28.28 -21.96
C MET A 845 -13.77 -29.41 -22.92
N GLN A 846 -14.43 -30.47 -22.43
CA GLN A 846 -14.96 -31.55 -23.28
C GLN A 846 -15.92 -31.03 -24.34
N SER A 847 -16.79 -30.08 -24.00
CA SER A 847 -17.73 -29.48 -24.95
C SER A 847 -17.04 -28.67 -26.05
N HIS A 848 -16.02 -27.88 -25.71
CA HIS A 848 -15.21 -27.15 -26.71
C HIS A 848 -14.40 -28.09 -27.61
N PHE A 849 -13.87 -29.19 -27.07
CA PHE A 849 -13.17 -30.20 -27.86
C PHE A 849 -14.12 -30.97 -28.77
N ALA A 850 -15.31 -31.34 -28.27
CA ALA A 850 -16.36 -31.98 -29.06
C ALA A 850 -16.88 -31.06 -30.17
N MET A 851 -16.98 -29.74 -29.92
CA MET A 851 -17.36 -28.76 -30.92
C MET A 851 -16.40 -28.79 -32.13
N MET A 852 -15.09 -28.92 -31.91
CA MET A 852 -14.13 -29.03 -33.03
C MET A 852 -14.29 -30.33 -33.84
N CYS A 853 -14.99 -31.33 -33.29
CA CYS A 853 -15.37 -32.57 -33.98
C CYS A 853 -16.71 -32.46 -34.76
N CYS A 854 -17.44 -31.36 -34.60
CA CYS A 854 -18.74 -31.13 -35.22
C CYS A 854 -18.65 -31.04 -36.76
N PRO A 855 -19.67 -31.50 -37.52
CA PRO A 855 -19.74 -31.35 -38.98
C PRO A 855 -19.56 -29.92 -39.48
N CYS A 856 -19.89 -28.90 -38.66
CA CYS A 856 -19.71 -27.48 -38.99
C CYS A 856 -18.25 -27.10 -39.27
N PHE A 857 -17.29 -27.91 -38.81
CA PHE A 857 -15.85 -27.69 -38.98
C PHE A 857 -15.19 -28.84 -39.77
N PRO A 858 -15.45 -28.95 -41.08
CA PRO A 858 -14.97 -30.08 -41.88
C PRO A 858 -13.47 -30.00 -42.19
N ALA A 859 -12.86 -28.81 -42.15
CA ALA A 859 -11.48 -28.57 -42.58
C ALA A 859 -10.46 -28.40 -41.43
N VAL A 860 -10.91 -28.47 -40.17
CA VAL A 860 -10.01 -28.33 -39.02
C VAL A 860 -9.02 -29.49 -39.02
N LYS A 861 -7.73 -29.16 -39.02
CA LYS A 861 -6.62 -30.12 -39.06
C LYS A 861 -5.66 -29.93 -37.90
N LYS A 862 -5.64 -28.75 -37.27
CA LYS A 862 -4.69 -28.40 -36.22
C LYS A 862 -5.38 -27.74 -35.03
N VAL A 863 -5.02 -28.18 -33.83
CA VAL A 863 -5.33 -27.51 -32.57
C VAL A 863 -4.03 -27.10 -31.90
N LEU A 864 -3.87 -25.81 -31.67
CA LEU A 864 -2.67 -25.22 -31.06
C LEU A 864 -2.99 -24.87 -29.60
N LEU A 865 -2.15 -25.36 -28.68
CA LEU A 865 -2.34 -25.16 -27.25
C LEU A 865 -1.37 -24.08 -26.76
N TYR A 866 -1.91 -22.94 -26.32
CA TYR A 866 -1.17 -21.78 -25.84
C TYR A 866 -1.29 -21.61 -24.32
N GLY A 867 -0.22 -21.11 -23.68
CA GLY A 867 -0.14 -20.95 -22.23
C GLY A 867 0.16 -22.26 -21.49
N ASP A 868 -0.05 -22.27 -20.17
CA ASP A 868 0.29 -23.42 -19.33
C ASP A 868 -0.78 -24.52 -19.37
N TRP A 869 -0.57 -25.50 -20.24
CA TRP A 869 -1.40 -26.71 -20.32
C TRP A 869 -0.86 -27.88 -19.47
N SER A 870 0.24 -27.68 -18.72
CA SER A 870 0.95 -28.78 -18.04
C SER A 870 0.03 -29.55 -17.10
N GLY A 871 -0.68 -28.84 -16.22
CA GLY A 871 -1.61 -29.43 -15.24
C GLY A 871 -2.84 -30.11 -15.87
N ILE A 872 -3.33 -29.61 -17.01
CA ILE A 872 -4.44 -30.26 -17.74
C ILE A 872 -3.94 -31.55 -18.40
N SER A 873 -2.77 -31.49 -19.02
CA SER A 873 -2.25 -32.60 -19.81
C SER A 873 -1.72 -33.79 -19.02
N SER A 874 -1.36 -33.57 -17.76
CA SER A 874 -0.94 -34.62 -16.82
C SER A 874 -2.13 -35.32 -16.16
N ASP A 875 -3.35 -34.79 -16.31
CA ASP A 875 -4.56 -35.37 -15.74
C ASP A 875 -4.98 -36.64 -16.51
N ILE A 876 -5.44 -37.65 -15.78
CA ILE A 876 -5.91 -38.94 -16.33
C ILE A 876 -7.07 -38.78 -17.34
N ARG A 877 -7.82 -37.67 -17.29
CA ARG A 877 -8.95 -37.38 -18.19
C ARG A 877 -8.50 -36.79 -19.53
N TYR A 878 -7.30 -36.24 -19.63
CA TYR A 878 -6.82 -35.57 -20.84
C TYR A 878 -6.76 -36.48 -22.08
N PRO A 879 -6.29 -37.75 -22.01
CA PRO A 879 -6.34 -38.65 -23.15
C PRO A 879 -7.76 -38.81 -23.74
N PHE A 880 -8.78 -38.88 -22.89
CA PHE A 880 -10.18 -38.99 -23.32
C PHE A 880 -10.72 -37.71 -23.96
N LEU A 881 -10.19 -36.56 -23.56
CA LEU A 881 -10.54 -35.26 -24.14
C LEU A 881 -10.00 -35.13 -25.58
N VAL A 882 -8.77 -35.60 -25.82
CA VAL A 882 -8.10 -35.44 -27.12
C VAL A 882 -8.41 -36.57 -28.11
N GLN A 883 -8.78 -37.76 -27.62
CA GLN A 883 -9.02 -38.93 -28.48
C GLN A 883 -9.98 -38.66 -29.65
N PRO A 884 -11.13 -37.97 -29.47
CA PRO A 884 -12.04 -37.68 -30.59
C PRO A 884 -11.41 -36.82 -31.70
N LEU A 885 -10.47 -35.94 -31.35
CA LEU A 885 -9.73 -35.13 -32.32
C LEU A 885 -8.73 -35.99 -33.10
N LEU A 886 -8.02 -36.88 -32.39
CA LEU A 886 -7.07 -37.81 -32.99
C LEU A 886 -7.75 -38.79 -33.96
N ASP A 887 -8.96 -39.26 -33.61
CA ASP A 887 -9.76 -40.13 -34.48
C ASP A 887 -10.16 -39.43 -35.79
N ARG A 888 -10.35 -38.09 -35.77
CA ARG A 888 -10.52 -37.25 -36.96
C ARG A 888 -9.21 -36.85 -37.66
N ARG A 889 -8.05 -37.36 -37.20
CA ARG A 889 -6.70 -37.01 -37.69
C ARG A 889 -6.34 -35.54 -37.52
N ILE A 890 -6.85 -34.89 -36.47
CA ILE A 890 -6.49 -33.52 -36.10
C ILE A 890 -5.21 -33.56 -35.26
N THR A 891 -4.19 -32.78 -35.63
CA THR A 891 -2.94 -32.68 -34.85
C THR A 891 -3.10 -31.71 -33.69
N ILE A 892 -2.53 -32.06 -32.54
CA ILE A 892 -2.53 -31.21 -31.35
C ILE A 892 -1.09 -30.86 -31.03
N GLU A 893 -0.75 -29.57 -31.10
CA GLU A 893 0.61 -29.07 -30.93
C GLU A 893 0.63 -28.08 -29.75
N ARG A 894 1.60 -28.20 -28.86
CA ARG A 894 1.84 -27.16 -27.84
C ARG A 894 2.74 -26.10 -28.43
N VAL A 895 2.35 -24.84 -28.25
CA VAL A 895 3.17 -23.70 -28.66
C VAL A 895 3.92 -23.23 -27.43
N GLU A 896 5.25 -23.39 -27.44
CA GLU A 896 6.12 -22.76 -26.44
C GLU A 896 6.07 -21.24 -26.67
N THR A 897 5.43 -20.52 -25.74
CA THR A 897 5.23 -19.06 -25.80
C THR A 897 6.29 -18.27 -25.04
#